data_AF-A0A7J6I497-F1
#
_entry.id   AF-A0A7J6I497-F1
#
_cell.length_a   1.000
_cell.length_b   1.000
_cell.length_c   1.000
_cell.angle_alpha   90.00
_cell.angle_beta   90.00
_cell.angle_gamma   90.00
#
_symmetry.space_group_name_H-M   'P 1'
#
loop_
_entity.id
_entity.type
_entity.pdbx_description
1 polymer ?
#
loop_
_entity_poly.entity_id
_entity_poly.type
_entity_poly.pdbx_seq_one_letter_code
_entity_poly.pdbx_strand_id
1 'polypeptide(L)'
;MANAHQQQHKKAYGWAARDESGLLSPFHFFRRDAKENDVTFKVLYCGICHTDLHMIKNDWGMSSYPLVPGHEIVGIVTEVGTKVAKFKVGDKVGVGYMIGSCQSCIQCSNNLENYCPKMIPTCGATYHDGTTTLGGFSDVMVADEHFVVRIPDNLPLDATAPLLCAGITVFSPLRYFGLDKPGNHLGVVGLGGLGHIAVKFAKAMGAKVTVISTSPNKREEAVQHLGADSFLVSRDKDQMKVAMGTLDGIIDTVSAVHSLLPLIGLLKCHGKLVMVGAPNKPLELPVFPLLMGRKIVAGSCIGGIEETQEMIEFAAKHNIGSEIEVIPMDYVNTAMERLSKGDKKKIKHKLWIQTMTKSYEEEHAKEAFGWAARDSSGVLSPFHFSRRENGEKDVTFKVLYCGICHSDLHMVKNEWGNSTYPLVPGHEIVGVVTEVGSKVEKYKVGDKVGVGCMVGSCRSCDNCANDLENYCPNMILTYASKYYDGTTTYGGYSNVMVADEHFIVRIPDTLPLDAAAPLLCAGITVYSPLKYFGLDKPGLHVGIVGLGGLGHVAVKFAKALGAKVTVISTSPNKRQEAIESLGADSFLVSRDQEQMKKAAIGSMDGIIDTVSAVHPLLPLIGLLKPHGKLIMVGAPEKPLELPVFPLLMGRKIIGGSCIGGMKETQEMIDLAAKHNITAEIEVIPIDYVNTAMERLAKADVRYRFVIDVANTMKPADTSS
;
A
#
# COMPACT_ATOMS: atom_id res chain seq x y z
N MET A 1 24.07 -26.89 55.76
CA MET A 1 23.28 -27.71 54.81
C MET A 1 22.69 -26.75 53.80
N ALA A 2 22.86 -27.00 52.50
CA ALA A 2 22.28 -26.17 51.44
C ALA A 2 21.28 -27.03 50.65
N ASN A 3 20.06 -26.55 50.47
CA ASN A 3 19.05 -27.27 49.70
C ASN A 3 19.35 -27.15 48.21
N ALA A 4 19.87 -28.22 47.63
CA ALA A 4 19.89 -28.38 46.18
C ALA A 4 18.44 -28.60 45.69
N HIS A 5 17.79 -27.54 45.20
CA HIS A 5 16.58 -27.69 44.41
C HIS A 5 16.94 -28.43 43.11
N GLN A 6 16.72 -29.74 43.08
CA GLN A 6 16.77 -30.51 41.84
C GLN A 6 15.65 -30.04 40.93
N GLN A 7 16.03 -29.43 39.80
CA GLN A 7 15.12 -29.02 38.74
C GLN A 7 14.43 -30.27 38.16
N GLN A 8 13.15 -30.46 38.52
CA GLN A 8 12.36 -31.59 38.03
C GLN A 8 11.74 -31.28 36.67
N HIS A 9 12.61 -31.27 35.65
CA HIS A 9 12.22 -31.12 34.27
C HIS A 9 11.12 -32.13 33.88
N LYS A 10 9.99 -31.64 33.36
CA LYS A 10 8.90 -32.51 32.91
C LYS A 10 9.32 -33.25 31.64
N LYS A 11 9.34 -34.58 31.71
CA LYS A 11 9.48 -35.44 30.53
C LYS A 11 8.31 -35.19 29.58
N ALA A 12 8.62 -35.09 28.30
CA ALA A 12 7.66 -34.95 27.22
C ALA A 12 8.01 -35.92 26.08
N TYR A 13 6.99 -36.30 25.32
CA TYR A 13 7.12 -37.13 24.12
C TYR A 13 6.48 -36.41 22.94
N GLY A 14 7.20 -36.36 21.82
CA GLY A 14 6.75 -35.67 20.63
C GLY A 14 7.48 -36.10 19.38
N TRP A 15 7.31 -35.32 18.31
CA TRP A 15 7.92 -35.55 17.01
C TRP A 15 8.81 -34.38 16.63
N ALA A 16 10.06 -34.68 16.26
CA ALA A 16 11.04 -33.67 15.87
C ALA A 16 11.65 -33.95 14.50
N ALA A 17 11.90 -32.88 13.75
CA ALA A 17 12.83 -32.86 12.63
C ALA A 17 14.25 -32.77 13.20
N ARG A 18 15.18 -33.56 12.65
CA ARG A 18 16.58 -33.61 13.11
C ARG A 18 17.54 -32.84 12.20
N ASP A 19 17.07 -32.50 11.00
CA ASP A 19 17.78 -31.86 9.91
C ASP A 19 16.75 -31.28 8.91
N GLU A 20 17.25 -30.61 7.87
CA GLU A 20 16.47 -29.94 6.83
C GLU A 20 15.74 -30.85 5.82
N SER A 21 15.79 -32.18 5.97
CA SER A 21 14.90 -33.08 5.22
C SER A 21 13.41 -32.85 5.55
N GLY A 22 13.13 -32.29 6.73
CA GLY A 22 11.78 -32.11 7.25
C GLY A 22 11.09 -33.40 7.68
N LEU A 23 11.82 -34.52 7.77
CA LEU A 23 11.28 -35.79 8.25
C LEU A 23 11.13 -35.77 9.78
N LEU A 24 9.89 -35.88 10.23
CA LEU A 24 9.53 -35.90 11.64
C LEU A 24 9.68 -37.31 12.21
N SER A 25 10.35 -37.41 13.36
CA SER A 25 10.66 -38.68 14.03
C SER A 25 10.30 -38.61 15.52
N PRO A 26 9.90 -39.72 16.15
CA PRO A 26 9.73 -39.80 17.60
C PRO A 26 10.94 -39.23 18.38
N PHE A 27 10.64 -38.43 19.38
CA PHE A 27 11.59 -37.63 20.14
C PHE A 27 11.15 -37.50 21.60
N HIS A 28 12.00 -37.97 22.52
CA HIS A 28 11.82 -37.74 23.95
C HIS A 28 12.64 -36.52 24.36
N PHE A 29 12.02 -35.61 25.10
CA PHE A 29 12.66 -34.38 25.54
C PHE A 29 12.17 -33.95 26.92
N PHE A 30 12.68 -32.81 27.37
CA PHE A 30 12.31 -32.18 28.62
C PHE A 30 11.71 -30.80 28.33
N ARG A 31 10.52 -30.53 28.88
CA ARG A 31 10.00 -29.16 28.97
C ARG A 31 10.80 -28.39 30.02
N ARG A 32 10.96 -27.09 29.79
CA ARG A 32 11.42 -26.15 30.83
C ARG A 32 10.52 -26.25 32.06
N ASP A 33 11.08 -25.98 33.23
CA ASP A 33 10.34 -26.00 34.49
C ASP A 33 9.20 -24.96 34.46
N ALA A 34 8.07 -25.30 35.09
CA ALA A 34 6.94 -24.40 35.27
C ALA A 34 7.25 -23.40 36.40
N LYS A 35 7.12 -22.12 36.08
CA LYS A 35 7.29 -20.97 36.97
C LYS A 35 5.95 -20.58 37.59
N GLU A 36 5.96 -19.59 38.47
CA GLU A 36 4.78 -19.17 39.24
C GLU A 36 3.61 -18.70 38.36
N ASN A 37 3.87 -18.16 37.15
CA ASN A 37 2.86 -17.71 36.19
C ASN A 37 2.54 -18.74 35.08
N ASP A 38 3.15 -19.92 35.10
CA ASP A 38 3.00 -20.90 34.01
C ASP A 38 1.77 -21.80 34.16
N VAL A 39 1.10 -22.03 33.05
CA VAL A 39 0.08 -23.07 32.87
C VAL A 39 0.76 -24.29 32.24
N THR A 40 0.60 -25.47 32.84
CA THR A 40 0.87 -26.76 32.16
C THR A 40 -0.44 -27.34 31.67
N PHE A 41 -0.49 -27.75 30.40
CA PHE A 41 -1.64 -28.44 29.84
C PHE A 41 -1.23 -29.67 29.03
N LYS A 42 -2.07 -30.71 29.08
CA LYS A 42 -1.98 -31.86 28.18
C LYS A 42 -2.50 -31.42 26.81
N VAL A 43 -1.68 -31.56 25.79
CA VAL A 43 -2.08 -31.32 24.39
C VAL A 43 -3.04 -32.44 23.97
N LEU A 44 -4.13 -32.07 23.31
CA LEU A 44 -5.09 -33.00 22.73
C LEU A 44 -5.10 -32.95 21.21
N TYR A 45 -4.92 -31.76 20.63
CA TYR A 45 -4.75 -31.56 19.19
C TYR A 45 -3.71 -30.46 18.95
N CYS A 46 -2.98 -30.58 17.84
CA CYS A 46 -2.24 -29.48 17.25
C CYS A 46 -2.60 -29.44 15.77
N GLY A 47 -2.95 -28.26 15.25
CA GLY A 47 -3.11 -28.06 13.81
C GLY A 47 -1.77 -28.15 13.06
N ILE A 48 -1.83 -28.26 11.73
CA ILE A 48 -0.67 -28.40 10.85
C ILE A 48 -0.71 -27.30 9.79
N CYS A 49 0.25 -26.37 9.87
CA CYS A 49 0.29 -25.19 9.03
C CYS A 49 1.48 -25.20 8.05
N HIS A 50 1.39 -24.42 6.97
CA HIS A 50 2.51 -24.23 6.03
C HIS A 50 3.76 -23.65 6.71
N THR A 51 3.59 -22.88 7.80
CA THR A 51 4.72 -22.40 8.61
C THR A 51 5.53 -23.55 9.20
N ASP A 52 4.90 -24.65 9.63
CA ASP A 52 5.63 -25.82 10.13
C ASP A 52 6.48 -26.46 9.03
N LEU A 53 5.95 -26.57 7.79
CA LEU A 53 6.72 -27.02 6.62
C LEU A 53 7.94 -26.14 6.35
N HIS A 54 7.79 -24.82 6.40
CA HIS A 54 8.89 -23.88 6.14
C HIS A 54 9.97 -23.95 7.23
N MET A 55 9.58 -24.17 8.49
CA MET A 55 10.54 -24.32 9.59
C MET A 55 11.27 -25.66 9.55
N ILE A 56 10.59 -26.80 9.37
CA ILE A 56 11.25 -28.13 9.34
C ILE A 56 12.15 -28.36 8.11
N LYS A 57 12.04 -27.51 7.08
CA LYS A 57 12.91 -27.51 5.89
C LYS A 57 13.92 -26.36 5.87
N ASN A 58 13.90 -25.51 6.90
CA ASN A 58 14.72 -24.30 6.98
C ASN A 58 14.59 -23.34 5.78
N ASP A 59 13.41 -23.25 5.14
CA ASP A 59 13.15 -22.40 3.95
C ASP A 59 13.48 -20.91 4.18
N TRP A 60 13.58 -20.48 5.45
CA TRP A 60 13.88 -19.11 5.87
C TRP A 60 15.26 -18.94 6.52
N GLY A 61 16.09 -19.99 6.57
CA GLY A 61 17.48 -19.92 7.08
C GLY A 61 17.64 -19.60 8.57
N MET A 62 16.62 -19.84 9.39
CA MET A 62 16.55 -19.46 10.82
C MET A 62 16.28 -20.63 11.77
N SER A 63 16.10 -21.85 11.25
CA SER A 63 15.67 -23.01 12.05
C SER A 63 16.86 -23.72 12.70
N SER A 64 16.69 -24.12 13.97
CA SER A 64 17.67 -24.89 14.73
C SER A 64 17.12 -26.29 15.04
N TYR A 65 17.95 -27.32 14.91
CA TYR A 65 17.57 -28.72 15.12
C TYR A 65 18.19 -29.31 16.40
N PRO A 66 17.54 -30.27 17.08
CA PRO A 66 16.24 -30.87 16.75
C PRO A 66 15.07 -29.90 16.99
N LEU A 67 14.15 -29.84 16.02
CA LEU A 67 13.00 -28.95 16.03
C LEU A 67 11.72 -29.76 16.25
N VAL A 68 11.03 -29.52 17.38
CA VAL A 68 9.62 -29.91 17.56
C VAL A 68 8.75 -28.76 17.05
N PRO A 69 7.99 -28.90 15.94
CA PRO A 69 7.13 -27.85 15.41
C PRO A 69 5.71 -27.94 15.99
N GLY A 70 4.74 -27.27 15.37
CA GLY A 70 3.36 -27.16 15.83
C GLY A 70 3.14 -25.89 16.66
N HIS A 71 2.22 -25.05 16.23
CA HIS A 71 1.95 -23.73 16.81
C HIS A 71 0.45 -23.36 16.75
N GLU A 72 -0.39 -24.39 16.66
CA GLU A 72 -1.85 -24.36 16.60
C GLU A 72 -2.37 -25.29 17.71
N ILE A 73 -1.94 -25.04 18.96
CA ILE A 73 -1.96 -26.03 20.06
C ILE A 73 -3.21 -25.87 20.91
N VAL A 74 -3.92 -26.97 21.21
CA VAL A 74 -5.06 -26.97 22.14
C VAL A 74 -5.02 -28.15 23.12
N GLY A 75 -5.61 -27.96 24.30
CA GLY A 75 -5.60 -28.98 25.34
C GLY A 75 -6.38 -28.64 26.60
N ILE A 76 -6.10 -29.39 27.67
CA ILE A 76 -6.74 -29.24 28.99
C ILE A 76 -5.66 -29.00 30.04
N VAL A 77 -5.84 -27.97 30.86
CA VAL A 77 -4.93 -27.60 31.95
C VAL A 77 -4.83 -28.74 32.97
N THR A 78 -3.60 -29.19 33.24
CA THR A 78 -3.31 -30.23 34.23
C THR A 78 -2.76 -29.64 35.53
N GLU A 79 -1.97 -28.56 35.44
CA GLU A 79 -1.35 -27.88 36.58
C GLU A 79 -1.22 -26.37 36.29
N VAL A 80 -1.22 -25.56 37.35
CA VAL A 80 -1.01 -24.10 37.27
C VAL A 80 0.02 -23.67 38.32
N GLY A 81 0.84 -22.66 37.98
CA GLY A 81 1.76 -22.03 38.91
C GLY A 81 1.06 -21.24 40.02
N THR A 82 1.80 -20.92 41.09
CA THR A 82 1.30 -20.30 42.33
C THR A 82 0.76 -18.87 42.18
N LYS A 83 0.96 -18.22 41.03
CA LYS A 83 0.51 -16.86 40.71
C LYS A 83 -0.47 -16.79 39.53
N VAL A 84 -0.75 -17.91 38.86
CA VAL A 84 -1.70 -17.97 37.74
C VAL A 84 -3.09 -17.50 38.20
N ALA A 85 -3.62 -16.47 37.53
CA ALA A 85 -4.90 -15.85 37.89
C ALA A 85 -6.03 -16.18 36.89
N LYS A 86 -5.72 -16.41 35.62
CA LYS A 86 -6.69 -16.57 34.51
C LYS A 86 -7.22 -18.00 34.34
N PHE A 87 -6.50 -19.01 34.87
CA PHE A 87 -6.72 -20.43 34.56
C PHE A 87 -6.69 -21.34 35.79
N LYS A 88 -7.37 -22.48 35.70
CA LYS A 88 -7.41 -23.56 36.68
C LYS A 88 -7.31 -24.94 36.00
N VAL A 89 -6.97 -25.96 36.77
CA VAL A 89 -7.00 -27.36 36.32
C VAL A 89 -8.37 -27.73 35.77
N GLY A 90 -8.39 -28.38 34.60
CA GLY A 90 -9.62 -28.74 33.87
C GLY A 90 -10.10 -27.70 32.85
N ASP A 91 -9.54 -26.48 32.81
CA ASP A 91 -9.88 -25.51 31.76
C ASP A 91 -9.44 -25.99 30.36
N LYS A 92 -10.26 -25.72 29.35
CA LYS A 92 -9.93 -25.83 27.92
C LYS A 92 -9.10 -24.61 27.50
N VAL A 93 -7.91 -24.86 26.95
CA VAL A 93 -6.93 -23.80 26.61
C VAL A 93 -6.26 -24.02 25.26
N GLY A 94 -5.75 -22.93 24.70
CA GLY A 94 -4.94 -22.95 23.48
C GLY A 94 -3.69 -22.06 23.58
N VAL A 95 -2.70 -22.36 22.75
CA VAL A 95 -1.48 -21.55 22.53
C VAL A 95 -1.21 -21.49 21.02
N GLY A 96 -1.09 -20.27 20.50
CA GLY A 96 -0.80 -20.01 19.09
C GLY A 96 0.69 -19.96 18.77
N TYR A 97 1.08 -19.02 17.91
CA TYR A 97 2.46 -18.86 17.42
C TYR A 97 3.44 -18.19 18.41
N MET A 98 2.97 -17.58 19.50
CA MET A 98 3.81 -16.82 20.45
C MET A 98 3.73 -17.40 21.87
N ILE A 99 4.86 -17.42 22.57
CA ILE A 99 4.93 -17.74 24.02
C ILE A 99 5.78 -16.78 24.85
N GLY A 100 6.33 -15.72 24.25
CA GLY A 100 7.14 -14.72 24.96
C GLY A 100 7.20 -13.37 24.22
N SER A 101 7.49 -12.31 24.96
CA SER A 101 7.71 -10.95 24.45
C SER A 101 8.49 -10.14 25.48
N CYS A 102 8.87 -8.88 25.20
CA CYS A 102 9.51 -8.06 26.24
C CYS A 102 8.53 -7.46 27.27
N GLN A 103 7.21 -7.56 27.05
CA GLN A 103 6.13 -7.00 27.86
C GLN A 103 6.25 -5.49 28.21
N SER A 104 7.17 -4.76 27.58
CA SER A 104 7.60 -3.40 28.02
C SER A 104 7.85 -2.41 26.88
N CYS A 105 7.82 -2.84 25.62
CA CYS A 105 7.86 -1.93 24.47
C CYS A 105 6.44 -1.44 24.13
N ILE A 106 6.35 -0.32 23.39
CA ILE A 106 5.08 0.30 23.01
C ILE A 106 4.12 -0.68 22.29
N GLN A 107 4.63 -1.66 21.55
CA GLN A 107 3.80 -2.70 20.93
C GLN A 107 3.17 -3.63 21.98
N CYS A 108 3.94 -4.09 22.97
CA CYS A 108 3.38 -4.90 24.08
C CYS A 108 2.37 -4.09 24.91
N SER A 109 2.65 -2.81 25.16
CA SER A 109 1.75 -1.90 25.89
C SER A 109 0.45 -1.55 25.13
N ASN A 110 0.31 -2.00 23.87
CA ASN A 110 -0.91 -1.88 23.07
C ASN A 110 -1.43 -3.26 22.62
N ASN A 111 -1.06 -4.34 23.33
CA ASN A 111 -1.50 -5.72 23.07
C ASN A 111 -1.16 -6.23 21.65
N LEU A 112 0.02 -5.81 21.16
CA LEU A 112 0.60 -6.17 19.86
C LEU A 112 1.95 -6.89 20.03
N GLU A 113 1.98 -7.97 20.81
CA GLU A 113 3.19 -8.76 21.05
C GLU A 113 3.77 -9.36 19.76
N ASN A 114 2.91 -9.60 18.77
CA ASN A 114 3.24 -10.01 17.40
C ASN A 114 4.19 -9.05 16.66
N TYR A 115 4.21 -7.77 17.03
CA TYR A 115 5.15 -6.77 16.50
C TYR A 115 6.21 -6.34 17.52
N CYS A 116 6.37 -7.08 18.62
CA CYS A 116 7.45 -6.86 19.58
C CYS A 116 8.81 -7.23 18.95
N PRO A 117 9.83 -6.36 19.00
CA PRO A 117 11.19 -6.69 18.54
C PRO A 117 11.90 -7.80 19.33
N LYS A 118 11.27 -8.33 20.39
CA LYS A 118 11.71 -9.48 21.19
C LYS A 118 10.57 -10.50 21.39
N MET A 119 9.66 -10.61 20.41
CA MET A 119 8.67 -11.70 20.35
C MET A 119 9.39 -13.05 20.29
N ILE A 120 8.93 -14.04 21.05
CA ILE A 120 9.48 -15.39 21.09
C ILE A 120 8.42 -16.38 20.56
N PRO A 121 8.68 -17.05 19.42
CA PRO A 121 7.75 -18.01 18.86
C PRO A 121 7.72 -19.33 19.63
N THR A 122 6.59 -20.04 19.50
CA THR A 122 6.26 -21.29 20.21
C THR A 122 7.26 -22.43 19.95
N CYS A 123 7.97 -22.42 18.83
CA CYS A 123 9.00 -23.41 18.47
C CYS A 123 10.26 -22.77 17.86
N GLY A 124 11.40 -23.44 18.03
CA GLY A 124 12.65 -23.15 17.30
C GLY A 124 13.46 -21.93 17.75
N ALA A 125 13.05 -21.21 18.79
CA ALA A 125 13.72 -20.00 19.29
C ALA A 125 14.30 -20.18 20.69
N THR A 126 15.07 -19.20 21.17
CA THR A 126 15.57 -19.15 22.56
C THR A 126 14.58 -18.43 23.47
N TYR A 127 14.16 -19.08 24.56
CA TYR A 127 13.28 -18.53 25.58
C TYR A 127 14.04 -17.63 26.58
N HIS A 128 13.31 -16.93 27.45
CA HIS A 128 13.87 -15.96 28.42
C HIS A 128 14.91 -16.54 29.41
N ASP A 129 14.96 -17.86 29.58
CA ASP A 129 15.90 -18.59 30.43
C ASP A 129 17.01 -19.33 29.65
N GLY A 130 17.11 -19.09 28.34
CA GLY A 130 18.09 -19.74 27.46
C GLY A 130 17.67 -21.11 26.92
N THR A 131 16.52 -21.66 27.35
CA THR A 131 16.02 -22.94 26.81
C THR A 131 15.46 -22.78 25.39
N THR A 132 15.49 -23.84 24.58
CA THR A 132 14.87 -23.84 23.25
C THR A 132 13.36 -23.98 23.36
N THR A 133 12.60 -23.19 22.61
CA THR A 133 11.14 -23.32 22.50
C THR A 133 10.78 -24.52 21.62
N LEU A 134 9.81 -25.31 22.06
CA LEU A 134 9.40 -26.57 21.44
C LEU A 134 7.89 -26.55 21.23
N GLY A 135 7.44 -26.91 20.03
CA GLY A 135 6.05 -26.73 19.62
C GLY A 135 5.08 -27.76 20.17
N GLY A 136 3.86 -27.74 19.63
CA GLY A 136 2.72 -28.57 20.02
C GLY A 136 2.68 -29.97 19.45
N PHE A 137 3.69 -30.40 18.67
CA PHE A 137 3.82 -31.78 18.20
C PHE A 137 4.34 -32.70 19.32
N SER A 138 3.70 -32.64 20.49
CA SER A 138 4.06 -33.31 21.74
C SER A 138 2.87 -33.46 22.68
N ASP A 139 2.96 -34.37 23.65
CA ASP A 139 1.94 -34.67 24.66
C ASP A 139 1.65 -33.55 25.69
N VAL A 140 2.64 -32.71 26.04
CA VAL A 140 2.51 -31.68 27.09
C VAL A 140 3.09 -30.34 26.66
N MET A 141 2.45 -29.24 27.07
CA MET A 141 2.89 -27.86 26.83
C MET A 141 2.98 -27.07 28.16
N VAL A 142 3.92 -26.12 28.23
CA VAL A 142 4.13 -25.20 29.37
C VAL A 142 4.31 -23.78 28.82
N ALA A 143 3.43 -22.87 29.21
CA ALA A 143 3.43 -21.47 28.74
C ALA A 143 2.98 -20.51 29.86
N ASP A 144 3.48 -19.28 29.85
CA ASP A 144 3.07 -18.22 30.77
C ASP A 144 1.61 -17.83 30.47
N GLU A 145 0.79 -17.58 31.50
CA GLU A 145 -0.64 -17.28 31.35
C GLU A 145 -0.95 -16.02 30.53
N HIS A 146 0.05 -15.19 30.20
CA HIS A 146 -0.10 -14.11 29.24
C HIS A 146 -0.30 -14.59 27.79
N PHE A 147 0.23 -15.77 27.44
CA PHE A 147 0.22 -16.29 26.06
C PHE A 147 -0.75 -17.47 25.86
N VAL A 148 -1.54 -17.80 26.87
CA VAL A 148 -2.57 -18.84 26.84
C VAL A 148 -3.94 -18.20 26.62
N VAL A 149 -4.72 -18.72 25.68
CA VAL A 149 -6.12 -18.32 25.43
C VAL A 149 -7.11 -19.35 25.97
N ARG A 150 -8.28 -18.90 26.40
CA ARG A 150 -9.39 -19.74 26.90
C ARG A 150 -10.28 -20.16 25.74
N ILE A 151 -10.56 -21.45 25.61
CA ILE A 151 -11.46 -21.98 24.57
C ILE A 151 -12.85 -22.22 25.20
N PRO A 152 -13.92 -21.54 24.74
CA PRO A 152 -15.29 -21.75 25.19
C PRO A 152 -15.78 -23.19 25.02
N ASP A 153 -16.63 -23.65 25.94
CA ASP A 153 -17.05 -25.06 25.98
C ASP A 153 -17.82 -25.53 24.73
N ASN A 154 -18.47 -24.61 24.03
CA ASN A 154 -19.24 -24.87 22.81
C ASN A 154 -18.40 -24.88 21.52
N LEU A 155 -17.09 -24.61 21.59
CA LEU A 155 -16.17 -24.83 20.47
C LEU A 155 -15.50 -26.21 20.58
N PRO A 156 -15.55 -27.05 19.53
CA PRO A 156 -14.81 -28.30 19.49
C PRO A 156 -13.31 -28.02 19.30
N LEU A 157 -12.47 -28.65 20.13
CA LEU A 157 -11.05 -28.33 20.25
C LEU A 157 -10.26 -28.53 18.95
N ASP A 158 -10.53 -29.63 18.26
CA ASP A 158 -9.90 -30.00 16.99
C ASP A 158 -10.12 -28.96 15.88
N ALA A 159 -11.36 -28.50 15.66
CA ALA A 159 -11.65 -27.45 14.68
C ALA A 159 -11.23 -26.04 15.15
N THR A 160 -10.96 -25.88 16.45
CA THR A 160 -10.45 -24.64 17.06
C THR A 160 -8.93 -24.49 16.89
N ALA A 161 -8.18 -25.59 16.90
CA ALA A 161 -6.72 -25.58 16.82
C ALA A 161 -6.17 -24.70 15.67
N PRO A 162 -6.63 -24.84 14.40
CA PRO A 162 -6.14 -23.99 13.30
C PRO A 162 -6.55 -22.51 13.40
N LEU A 163 -7.53 -22.15 14.23
CA LEU A 163 -7.91 -20.75 14.43
C LEU A 163 -6.76 -19.95 15.08
N LEU A 164 -5.94 -20.61 15.91
CA LEU A 164 -4.82 -20.01 16.66
C LEU A 164 -3.65 -19.54 15.79
N CYS A 165 -3.63 -19.89 14.50
CA CYS A 165 -2.73 -19.29 13.52
C CYS A 165 -3.51 -18.88 12.26
N ALA A 166 -4.08 -19.83 11.51
CA ALA A 166 -4.78 -19.53 10.26
C ALA A 166 -6.00 -18.62 10.44
N GLY A 167 -6.74 -18.77 11.55
CA GLY A 167 -7.88 -17.89 11.88
C GLY A 167 -7.47 -16.47 12.23
N ILE A 168 -6.59 -16.29 13.22
CA ILE A 168 -6.20 -14.96 13.68
C ILE A 168 -5.44 -14.16 12.59
N THR A 169 -4.69 -14.86 11.75
CA THR A 169 -3.99 -14.30 10.57
C THR A 169 -4.95 -13.66 9.56
N VAL A 170 -6.21 -14.09 9.48
CA VAL A 170 -7.23 -13.46 8.61
C VAL A 170 -8.18 -12.53 9.37
N PHE A 171 -8.47 -12.80 10.65
CA PHE A 171 -9.33 -11.98 11.49
C PHE A 171 -8.72 -10.60 11.81
N SER A 172 -7.44 -10.57 12.21
CA SER A 172 -6.71 -9.31 12.51
C SER A 172 -6.73 -8.32 11.34
N PRO A 173 -6.33 -8.68 10.11
CA PRO A 173 -6.41 -7.76 8.98
C PRO A 173 -7.84 -7.40 8.56
N LEU A 174 -8.83 -8.29 8.71
CA LEU A 174 -10.23 -7.94 8.41
C LEU A 174 -10.69 -6.73 9.24
N ARG A 175 -10.40 -6.74 10.55
CA ARG A 175 -10.75 -5.65 11.47
C ARG A 175 -9.82 -4.44 11.33
N TYR A 176 -8.51 -4.65 11.39
CA TYR A 176 -7.52 -3.55 11.37
C TYR A 176 -7.60 -2.69 10.09
N PHE A 177 -7.89 -3.30 8.94
CA PHE A 177 -8.03 -2.57 7.67
C PHE A 177 -9.47 -2.12 7.37
N GLY A 178 -10.42 -2.37 8.28
CA GLY A 178 -11.84 -1.98 8.16
C GLY A 178 -12.57 -2.69 7.01
N LEU A 179 -12.19 -3.94 6.72
CA LEU A 179 -12.76 -4.80 5.69
C LEU A 179 -13.96 -5.60 6.20
N ASP A 180 -14.03 -5.79 7.52
CA ASP A 180 -15.12 -6.37 8.31
C ASP A 180 -16.47 -5.63 8.25
N LYS A 181 -16.48 -4.34 7.86
CA LYS A 181 -17.69 -3.51 7.93
C LYS A 181 -18.86 -4.10 7.12
N PRO A 182 -20.08 -4.18 7.70
CA PRO A 182 -21.26 -4.66 6.98
C PRO A 182 -21.49 -3.92 5.66
N GLY A 183 -21.78 -4.67 4.60
CA GLY A 183 -21.99 -4.13 3.25
C GLY A 183 -20.73 -3.92 2.40
N ASN A 184 -19.52 -4.01 2.98
CA ASN A 184 -18.29 -4.10 2.18
C ASN A 184 -18.34 -5.30 1.23
N HIS A 185 -17.78 -5.15 0.03
CA HIS A 185 -17.55 -6.24 -0.91
C HIS A 185 -16.06 -6.67 -0.86
N LEU A 186 -15.80 -7.79 -0.20
CA LEU A 186 -14.49 -8.38 0.02
C LEU A 186 -14.14 -9.45 -1.05
N GLY A 187 -12.90 -9.45 -1.54
CA GLY A 187 -12.30 -10.59 -2.23
C GLY A 187 -11.50 -11.50 -1.28
N VAL A 188 -11.56 -12.82 -1.48
CA VAL A 188 -10.68 -13.79 -0.81
C VAL A 188 -9.93 -14.59 -1.86
N VAL A 189 -8.60 -14.42 -1.96
CA VAL A 189 -7.77 -15.08 -2.98
C VAL A 189 -7.20 -16.38 -2.43
N GLY A 190 -7.57 -17.49 -3.06
CA GLY A 190 -7.11 -18.84 -2.69
C GLY A 190 -7.93 -19.48 -1.56
N LEU A 191 -8.81 -20.42 -1.91
CA LEU A 191 -9.64 -21.14 -0.94
C LEU A 191 -8.89 -22.34 -0.32
N GLY A 192 -7.96 -22.03 0.59
CA GLY A 192 -7.19 -23.00 1.38
C GLY A 192 -7.50 -22.92 2.88
N GLY A 193 -6.54 -23.31 3.73
CA GLY A 193 -6.67 -23.27 5.20
C GLY A 193 -7.06 -21.88 5.73
N LEU A 194 -6.29 -20.85 5.40
CA LEU A 194 -6.65 -19.45 5.73
C LEU A 194 -7.90 -18.99 4.96
N GLY A 195 -8.01 -19.35 3.67
CA GLY A 195 -9.05 -18.84 2.78
C GLY A 195 -10.48 -19.22 3.18
N HIS A 196 -10.72 -20.46 3.61
CA HIS A 196 -12.07 -20.87 4.03
C HIS A 196 -12.49 -20.18 5.35
N ILE A 197 -11.55 -19.98 6.28
CA ILE A 197 -11.79 -19.24 7.52
C ILE A 197 -12.04 -17.75 7.23
N ALA A 198 -11.32 -17.15 6.28
CA ALA A 198 -11.53 -15.78 5.84
C ALA A 198 -12.94 -15.56 5.27
N VAL A 199 -13.46 -16.53 4.49
CA VAL A 199 -14.87 -16.51 4.03
C VAL A 199 -15.81 -16.57 5.23
N LYS A 200 -15.66 -17.55 6.14
CA LYS A 200 -16.56 -17.70 7.31
C LYS A 200 -16.59 -16.45 8.19
N PHE A 201 -15.44 -15.88 8.56
CA PHE A 201 -15.40 -14.66 9.36
C PHE A 201 -16.00 -13.46 8.62
N ALA A 202 -15.63 -13.21 7.36
CA ALA A 202 -16.16 -12.08 6.62
C ALA A 202 -17.69 -12.17 6.40
N LYS A 203 -18.24 -13.37 6.17
CA LYS A 203 -19.70 -13.58 6.12
C LYS A 203 -20.36 -13.34 7.48
N ALA A 204 -19.79 -13.81 8.58
CA ALA A 204 -20.30 -13.57 9.93
C ALA A 204 -20.21 -12.10 10.38
N MET A 205 -19.25 -11.34 9.85
CA MET A 205 -19.11 -9.89 10.03
C MET A 205 -20.11 -9.08 9.18
N GLY A 206 -20.83 -9.71 8.24
CA GLY A 206 -21.83 -9.04 7.38
C GLY A 206 -21.27 -8.48 6.07
N ALA A 207 -20.07 -8.91 5.65
CA ALA A 207 -19.53 -8.57 4.35
C ALA A 207 -20.16 -9.43 3.22
N LYS A 208 -20.14 -8.87 2.01
CA LYS A 208 -20.35 -9.61 0.76
C LYS A 208 -18.99 -10.16 0.31
N VAL A 209 -18.88 -11.45 0.05
CA VAL A 209 -17.61 -12.15 -0.18
C VAL A 209 -17.57 -12.76 -1.57
N THR A 210 -16.50 -12.48 -2.30
CA THR A 210 -16.18 -13.14 -3.57
C THR A 210 -14.90 -13.96 -3.43
N VAL A 211 -14.99 -15.26 -3.63
CA VAL A 211 -13.80 -16.13 -3.67
C VAL A 211 -13.13 -16.04 -5.04
N ILE A 212 -11.82 -15.84 -5.06
CA ILE A 212 -11.02 -15.67 -6.27
C ILE A 212 -10.06 -16.86 -6.36
N SER A 213 -10.18 -17.66 -7.42
CA SER A 213 -9.40 -18.88 -7.63
C SER A 213 -8.82 -18.94 -9.04
N THR A 214 -7.74 -19.71 -9.23
CA THR A 214 -7.16 -19.91 -10.57
C THR A 214 -7.90 -20.97 -11.40
N SER A 215 -8.88 -21.67 -10.83
CA SER A 215 -9.74 -22.67 -11.49
C SER A 215 -11.13 -22.73 -10.82
N PRO A 216 -12.17 -23.18 -11.53
CA PRO A 216 -13.55 -23.23 -11.01
C PRO A 216 -13.80 -24.34 -9.98
N ASN A 217 -12.86 -25.28 -9.78
CA ASN A 217 -13.07 -26.52 -9.01
C ASN A 217 -13.61 -26.30 -7.58
N LYS A 218 -13.24 -25.18 -6.94
CA LYS A 218 -13.67 -24.82 -5.58
C LYS A 218 -14.90 -23.88 -5.53
N ARG A 219 -15.65 -23.73 -6.63
CA ARG A 219 -16.84 -22.86 -6.69
C ARG A 219 -17.97 -23.37 -5.79
N GLU A 220 -18.18 -24.67 -5.77
CA GLU A 220 -19.23 -25.33 -4.97
C GLU A 220 -18.93 -25.24 -3.47
N GLU A 221 -17.71 -25.62 -3.07
CA GLU A 221 -17.14 -25.42 -1.73
C GLU A 221 -17.29 -23.96 -1.24
N ALA A 222 -16.90 -22.99 -2.07
CA ALA A 222 -17.00 -21.57 -1.73
C ALA A 222 -18.44 -21.08 -1.51
N VAL A 223 -19.34 -21.38 -2.46
CA VAL A 223 -20.66 -20.74 -2.52
C VAL A 223 -21.71 -21.52 -1.72
N GLN A 224 -21.71 -22.85 -1.80
CA GLN A 224 -22.75 -23.69 -1.19
C GLN A 224 -22.40 -24.11 0.24
N HIS A 225 -21.13 -24.45 0.51
CA HIS A 225 -20.70 -24.93 1.83
C HIS A 225 -20.21 -23.79 2.75
N LEU A 226 -19.43 -22.85 2.20
CA LEU A 226 -18.83 -21.75 2.97
C LEU A 226 -19.62 -20.42 2.88
N GLY A 227 -20.64 -20.34 2.03
CA GLY A 227 -21.57 -19.19 1.98
C GLY A 227 -21.03 -17.92 1.32
N ALA A 228 -20.01 -18.00 0.45
CA ALA A 228 -19.56 -16.87 -0.34
C ALA A 228 -20.59 -16.46 -1.41
N ASP A 229 -20.88 -15.16 -1.51
CA ASP A 229 -21.93 -14.62 -2.39
C ASP A 229 -21.60 -14.76 -3.89
N SER A 230 -20.32 -14.85 -4.25
CA SER A 230 -19.90 -15.18 -5.63
C SER A 230 -18.49 -15.76 -5.73
N PHE A 231 -18.10 -16.16 -6.94
CA PHE A 231 -16.79 -16.76 -7.21
C PHE A 231 -16.26 -16.36 -8.60
N LEU A 232 -15.02 -15.87 -8.65
CA LEU A 232 -14.30 -15.45 -9.87
C LEU A 232 -13.14 -16.40 -10.20
N VAL A 233 -12.99 -16.70 -11.49
CA VAL A 233 -11.82 -17.43 -12.02
C VAL A 233 -10.78 -16.42 -12.49
N SER A 234 -9.66 -16.27 -11.79
CA SER A 234 -8.62 -15.24 -12.08
C SER A 234 -7.83 -15.44 -13.38
N ARG A 235 -8.15 -16.49 -14.15
CA ARG A 235 -7.65 -16.71 -15.52
C ARG A 235 -8.66 -16.34 -16.61
N ASP A 236 -9.93 -16.20 -16.24
CA ASP A 236 -10.99 -15.70 -17.10
C ASP A 236 -10.91 -14.17 -17.14
N LYS A 237 -10.64 -13.61 -18.31
CA LYS A 237 -10.46 -12.15 -18.45
C LYS A 237 -11.77 -11.40 -18.36
N ASP A 238 -12.88 -12.00 -18.79
CA ASP A 238 -14.14 -11.30 -18.92
C ASP A 238 -14.84 -11.22 -17.56
N GLN A 239 -14.77 -12.31 -16.76
CA GLN A 239 -15.08 -12.27 -15.33
C GLN A 239 -14.27 -11.18 -14.60
N MET A 240 -12.95 -11.15 -14.81
CA MET A 240 -12.07 -10.19 -14.13
C MET A 240 -12.25 -8.74 -14.63
N LYS A 241 -12.61 -8.53 -15.90
CA LYS A 241 -12.94 -7.22 -16.48
C LYS A 241 -14.26 -6.68 -15.94
N VAL A 242 -15.30 -7.51 -15.88
CA VAL A 242 -16.61 -7.14 -15.32
C VAL A 242 -16.53 -6.82 -13.82
N ALA A 243 -15.60 -7.45 -13.10
CA ALA A 243 -15.38 -7.21 -11.67
C ALA A 243 -14.37 -6.08 -11.35
N MET A 244 -13.84 -5.35 -12.35
CA MET A 244 -12.94 -4.22 -12.11
C MET A 244 -13.61 -3.13 -11.26
N GLY A 245 -12.89 -2.62 -10.27
CA GLY A 245 -13.40 -1.55 -9.40
C GLY A 245 -14.58 -1.92 -8.48
N THR A 246 -14.85 -3.21 -8.25
CA THR A 246 -16.01 -3.65 -7.46
C THR A 246 -15.73 -3.92 -5.98
N LEU A 247 -14.48 -4.19 -5.59
CA LEU A 247 -14.12 -4.66 -4.25
C LEU A 247 -13.57 -3.54 -3.34
N ASP A 248 -14.06 -3.47 -2.10
CA ASP A 248 -13.58 -2.56 -1.05
C ASP A 248 -12.24 -3.04 -0.44
N GLY A 249 -11.98 -4.34 -0.52
CA GLY A 249 -10.68 -4.92 -0.18
C GLY A 249 -10.55 -6.38 -0.62
N ILE A 250 -9.35 -6.91 -0.44
CA ILE A 250 -8.99 -8.30 -0.75
C ILE A 250 -8.09 -8.84 0.37
N ILE A 251 -8.42 -10.00 0.91
CA ILE A 251 -7.48 -10.84 1.68
C ILE A 251 -6.83 -11.83 0.71
N ASP A 252 -5.50 -11.83 0.62
CA ASP A 252 -4.74 -12.76 -0.22
C ASP A 252 -3.96 -13.77 0.61
N THR A 253 -4.40 -15.03 0.56
CA THR A 253 -3.81 -16.14 1.32
C THR A 253 -2.85 -17.01 0.49
N VAL A 254 -2.37 -16.53 -0.67
CA VAL A 254 -1.56 -17.33 -1.59
C VAL A 254 -0.06 -17.22 -1.30
N SER A 255 0.50 -18.26 -0.68
CA SER A 255 1.95 -18.45 -0.44
C SER A 255 2.81 -18.70 -1.70
N ALA A 256 2.26 -18.52 -2.90
CA ALA A 256 2.92 -18.80 -4.16
C ALA A 256 3.01 -17.55 -5.05
N VAL A 257 4.14 -17.38 -5.74
CA VAL A 257 4.35 -16.26 -6.67
C VAL A 257 3.26 -16.19 -7.73
N HIS A 258 2.58 -15.05 -7.78
CA HIS A 258 1.53 -14.71 -8.72
C HIS A 258 1.51 -13.19 -8.98
N SER A 259 0.66 -12.73 -9.90
CA SER A 259 0.62 -11.31 -10.29
C SER A 259 -0.44 -10.53 -9.51
N LEU A 260 -0.04 -9.41 -8.92
CA LEU A 260 -0.92 -8.52 -8.16
C LEU A 260 -1.77 -7.60 -9.05
N LEU A 261 -1.31 -7.33 -10.27
CA LEU A 261 -1.98 -6.44 -11.24
C LEU A 261 -3.50 -6.72 -11.41
N PRO A 262 -3.96 -7.95 -11.70
CA PRO A 262 -5.39 -8.23 -11.84
C PRO A 262 -6.16 -8.06 -10.52
N LEU A 263 -5.53 -8.29 -9.36
CA LEU A 263 -6.18 -8.13 -8.04
C LEU A 263 -6.36 -6.64 -7.70
N ILE A 264 -5.31 -5.82 -7.92
CA ILE A 264 -5.36 -4.37 -7.75
C ILE A 264 -6.41 -3.75 -8.72
N GLY A 265 -6.63 -4.35 -9.88
CA GLY A 265 -7.69 -3.98 -10.83
C GLY A 265 -9.11 -4.18 -10.31
N LEU A 266 -9.36 -5.17 -9.44
CA LEU A 266 -10.69 -5.40 -8.83
C LEU A 266 -11.03 -4.37 -7.75
N LEU A 267 -10.04 -3.71 -7.15
CA LEU A 267 -10.24 -2.76 -6.06
C LEU A 267 -10.90 -1.45 -6.51
N LYS A 268 -11.82 -0.94 -5.69
CA LYS A 268 -12.35 0.44 -5.70
C LYS A 268 -11.27 1.48 -5.38
N CYS A 269 -11.63 2.76 -5.46
CA CYS A 269 -10.86 3.83 -4.81
C CYS A 269 -10.72 3.53 -3.30
N HIS A 270 -9.54 3.84 -2.73
CA HIS A 270 -9.13 3.51 -1.34
C HIS A 270 -9.14 2.02 -0.98
N GLY A 271 -9.37 1.14 -1.97
CA GLY A 271 -9.39 -0.31 -1.78
C GLY A 271 -8.03 -0.87 -1.38
N LYS A 272 -8.05 -1.95 -0.60
CA LYS A 272 -6.85 -2.51 0.06
C LYS A 272 -6.66 -3.99 -0.29
N LEU A 273 -5.50 -4.34 -0.84
CA LEU A 273 -5.03 -5.72 -0.98
C LEU A 273 -4.14 -6.06 0.21
N VAL A 274 -4.59 -6.95 1.09
CA VAL A 274 -3.84 -7.35 2.28
C VAL A 274 -3.28 -8.75 2.06
N MET A 275 -1.96 -8.81 1.92
CA MET A 275 -1.19 -10.04 1.87
C MET A 275 -1.19 -10.69 3.26
N VAL A 276 -1.61 -11.94 3.34
CA VAL A 276 -1.38 -12.83 4.50
C VAL A 276 -0.66 -14.11 4.11
N GLY A 277 -0.66 -14.47 2.81
CA GLY A 277 0.25 -15.46 2.25
C GLY A 277 1.70 -14.95 2.22
N ALA A 278 2.66 -15.82 2.57
CA ALA A 278 4.09 -15.52 2.55
C ALA A 278 4.78 -16.20 1.35
N PRO A 279 4.92 -15.54 0.18
CA PRO A 279 5.67 -16.08 -0.94
C PRO A 279 7.18 -16.06 -0.68
N ASN A 280 7.88 -17.15 -1.01
CA ASN A 280 9.32 -17.30 -0.84
C ASN A 280 10.18 -16.49 -1.84
N LYS A 281 9.55 -15.72 -2.72
CA LYS A 281 10.21 -14.77 -3.63
C LYS A 281 9.35 -13.49 -3.71
N PRO A 282 9.98 -12.32 -3.94
CA PRO A 282 9.26 -11.07 -4.16
C PRO A 282 8.23 -11.13 -5.31
N LEU A 283 7.24 -10.25 -5.26
CA LEU A 283 6.19 -10.12 -6.28
C LEU A 283 6.40 -8.86 -7.13
N GLU A 284 5.79 -8.81 -8.32
CA GLU A 284 5.75 -7.60 -9.15
C GLU A 284 4.74 -6.60 -8.60
N LEU A 285 5.18 -5.37 -8.31
CA LEU A 285 4.34 -4.26 -7.85
C LEU A 285 4.08 -3.26 -8.99
N PRO A 286 2.91 -3.29 -9.64
CA PRO A 286 2.55 -2.31 -10.64
C PRO A 286 2.15 -0.99 -9.94
N VAL A 287 3.03 0.01 -9.96
CA VAL A 287 2.84 1.26 -9.21
C VAL A 287 1.67 2.09 -9.76
N PHE A 288 1.53 2.24 -11.08
CA PHE A 288 0.50 3.09 -11.68
C PHE A 288 -0.95 2.71 -11.26
N PRO A 289 -1.36 1.41 -11.25
CA PRO A 289 -2.62 0.97 -10.67
C PRO A 289 -2.82 1.26 -9.16
N LEU A 290 -1.77 1.59 -8.40
CA LEU A 290 -1.89 2.03 -7.00
C LEU A 290 -2.06 3.55 -6.88
N LEU A 291 -1.38 4.32 -7.74
CA LEU A 291 -1.57 5.77 -7.86
C LEU A 291 -3.04 6.08 -8.21
N MET A 292 -3.60 5.31 -9.14
CA MET A 292 -4.99 5.39 -9.57
C MET A 292 -5.96 4.88 -8.49
N GLY A 293 -6.74 5.81 -7.91
CA GLY A 293 -7.67 5.49 -6.82
C GLY A 293 -7.00 5.36 -5.45
N ARG A 294 -5.77 5.84 -5.28
CA ARG A 294 -5.02 5.88 -3.99
C ARG A 294 -5.11 4.55 -3.21
N LYS A 295 -4.78 3.45 -3.90
CA LYS A 295 -4.95 2.07 -3.41
C LYS A 295 -3.76 1.61 -2.56
N ILE A 296 -4.00 0.57 -1.77
CA ILE A 296 -3.06 0.03 -0.79
C ILE A 296 -2.73 -1.43 -1.09
N VAL A 297 -1.45 -1.79 -1.02
CA VAL A 297 -0.97 -3.14 -0.72
C VAL A 297 -0.43 -3.14 0.70
N ALA A 298 -0.89 -4.04 1.55
CA ALA A 298 -0.43 -4.17 2.93
C ALA A 298 -0.04 -5.62 3.22
N GLY A 299 0.73 -5.83 4.29
CA GLY A 299 0.89 -7.16 4.90
C GLY A 299 0.19 -7.24 6.24
N SER A 300 -0.16 -8.45 6.67
CA SER A 300 -0.40 -8.77 8.09
C SER A 300 0.04 -10.20 8.37
N CYS A 301 0.72 -10.41 9.49
CA CYS A 301 0.84 -11.73 10.11
C CYS A 301 -0.35 -11.99 11.07
N ILE A 302 -0.19 -12.94 11.98
CA ILE A 302 -1.01 -13.16 13.19
C ILE A 302 -1.34 -11.86 13.95
N GLY A 303 -2.36 -11.92 14.80
CA GLY A 303 -2.75 -10.86 15.75
C GLY A 303 -2.02 -10.94 17.09
N GLY A 304 -2.36 -10.03 18.01
CA GLY A 304 -1.94 -10.06 19.41
C GLY A 304 -2.70 -11.10 20.25
N ILE A 305 -2.32 -11.32 21.52
CA ILE A 305 -3.01 -12.35 22.32
C ILE A 305 -4.45 -11.96 22.67
N GLU A 306 -4.70 -10.70 23.03
CA GLU A 306 -6.06 -10.19 23.27
C GLU A 306 -6.94 -10.30 22.01
N GLU A 307 -6.41 -9.91 20.85
CA GLU A 307 -7.10 -10.04 19.56
C GLU A 307 -7.38 -11.52 19.19
N THR A 308 -6.53 -12.45 19.65
CA THR A 308 -6.74 -13.90 19.51
C THR A 308 -7.86 -14.38 20.42
N GLN A 309 -7.94 -13.90 21.66
CA GLN A 309 -9.04 -14.21 22.58
C GLN A 309 -10.39 -13.68 22.05
N GLU A 310 -10.42 -12.43 21.57
CA GLU A 310 -11.61 -11.85 20.91
C GLU A 310 -12.03 -12.64 19.67
N MET A 311 -11.09 -13.15 18.88
CA MET A 311 -11.38 -14.01 17.73
C MET A 311 -11.99 -15.36 18.17
N ILE A 312 -11.45 -16.00 19.21
CA ILE A 312 -11.99 -17.27 19.73
C ILE A 312 -13.42 -17.06 20.27
N GLU A 313 -13.70 -15.95 20.93
CA GLU A 313 -15.04 -15.61 21.42
C GLU A 313 -16.02 -15.27 20.28
N PHE A 314 -15.55 -14.56 19.24
CA PHE A 314 -16.33 -14.35 18.02
C PHE A 314 -16.64 -15.68 17.32
N ALA A 315 -15.65 -16.57 17.20
CA ALA A 315 -15.82 -17.89 16.62
C ALA A 315 -16.84 -18.73 17.41
N ALA A 316 -16.76 -18.72 18.75
CA ALA A 316 -17.71 -19.40 19.63
C ALA A 316 -19.14 -18.86 19.52
N LYS A 317 -19.29 -17.53 19.44
CA LYS A 317 -20.59 -16.85 19.28
C LYS A 317 -21.25 -17.14 17.92
N HIS A 318 -20.45 -17.28 16.86
CA HIS A 318 -20.94 -17.49 15.49
C HIS A 318 -20.82 -18.94 14.99
N ASN A 319 -20.44 -19.88 15.87
CA ASN A 319 -20.23 -21.31 15.58
C ASN A 319 -19.23 -21.58 14.42
N ILE A 320 -18.11 -20.86 14.41
CA ILE A 320 -17.09 -20.91 13.35
C ILE A 320 -15.95 -21.84 13.77
N GLY A 321 -15.99 -23.08 13.30
CA GLY A 321 -14.84 -23.99 13.31
C GLY A 321 -14.11 -24.03 11.96
N SER A 322 -12.87 -24.51 11.96
CA SER A 322 -12.12 -24.85 10.75
C SER A 322 -12.65 -26.14 10.11
N GLU A 323 -12.61 -26.25 8.78
CA GLU A 323 -12.83 -27.53 8.09
C GLU A 323 -11.55 -28.39 8.21
N ILE A 324 -11.64 -29.61 8.75
CA ILE A 324 -10.47 -30.41 9.15
C ILE A 324 -10.56 -31.90 8.78
N GLU A 325 -9.38 -32.54 8.67
CA GLU A 325 -9.19 -33.99 8.73
C GLU A 325 -8.39 -34.29 10.01
N VAL A 326 -8.95 -35.05 10.95
CA VAL A 326 -8.21 -35.48 12.16
C VAL A 326 -7.39 -36.72 11.84
N ILE A 327 -6.08 -36.65 12.08
CA ILE A 327 -5.12 -37.73 11.77
C ILE A 327 -4.39 -38.21 13.03
N PRO A 328 -4.01 -39.49 13.13
CA PRO A 328 -3.08 -39.95 14.18
C PRO A 328 -1.67 -39.40 13.95
N MET A 329 -0.95 -39.12 15.04
CA MET A 329 0.35 -38.45 14.99
C MET A 329 1.43 -39.22 14.19
N ASP A 330 1.34 -40.54 14.14
CA ASP A 330 2.25 -41.38 13.34
C ASP A 330 2.19 -41.08 11.82
N TYR A 331 1.09 -40.49 11.34
CA TYR A 331 0.87 -40.09 9.95
C TYR A 331 1.31 -38.64 9.65
N VAL A 332 1.92 -37.93 10.60
CA VAL A 332 2.29 -36.50 10.44
C VAL A 332 3.15 -36.24 9.20
N ASN A 333 4.08 -37.13 8.85
CA ASN A 333 4.89 -37.02 7.64
C ASN A 333 4.05 -37.11 6.35
N THR A 334 3.03 -37.97 6.32
CA THR A 334 2.09 -38.08 5.18
C THR A 334 1.26 -36.81 5.04
N ALA A 335 0.85 -36.19 6.14
CA ALA A 335 0.12 -34.92 6.12
C ALA A 335 0.99 -33.74 5.66
N MET A 336 2.23 -33.66 6.15
CA MET A 336 3.23 -32.70 5.64
C MET A 336 3.46 -32.88 4.13
N GLU A 337 3.55 -34.12 3.66
CA GLU A 337 3.70 -34.41 2.23
C GLU A 337 2.47 -33.96 1.41
N ARG A 338 1.25 -34.34 1.85
CA ARG A 338 -0.02 -33.89 1.24
C ARG A 338 -0.09 -32.37 1.15
N LEU A 339 0.21 -31.67 2.26
CA LEU A 339 0.17 -30.22 2.36
C LEU A 339 1.15 -29.56 1.37
N SER A 340 2.34 -30.14 1.19
CA SER A 340 3.37 -29.61 0.29
C SER A 340 3.06 -29.77 -1.21
N LYS A 341 2.21 -30.73 -1.61
CA LYS A 341 1.95 -31.09 -3.01
C LYS A 341 0.85 -30.27 -3.70
N GLY A 342 0.42 -29.13 -3.11
CA GLY A 342 -0.77 -28.35 -3.49
C GLY A 342 -1.08 -28.21 -4.99
N ASP A 343 -2.13 -28.90 -5.43
CA ASP A 343 -2.43 -29.28 -6.82
C ASP A 343 -2.72 -28.10 -7.79
N LYS A 344 -1.95 -27.99 -8.89
CA LYS A 344 -1.97 -26.87 -9.86
C LYS A 344 -1.50 -27.26 -11.27
N LYS A 345 -2.29 -26.93 -12.31
CA LYS A 345 -1.85 -26.74 -13.71
C LYS A 345 -2.35 -25.39 -14.30
N LYS A 346 -1.64 -24.79 -15.29
CA LYS A 346 -1.78 -23.39 -15.79
C LYS A 346 -1.63 -23.26 -17.33
N ILE A 347 -2.38 -22.37 -18.01
CA ILE A 347 -2.18 -21.83 -19.40
C ILE A 347 -2.69 -20.34 -19.49
N LYS A 348 -2.32 -19.53 -20.53
CA LYS A 348 -2.61 -18.08 -20.81
C LYS A 348 -3.13 -17.83 -22.28
N HIS A 349 -3.60 -16.65 -22.78
CA HIS A 349 -2.80 -15.51 -23.36
C HIS A 349 -3.55 -14.23 -23.91
N LYS A 350 -2.84 -13.27 -24.60
CA LYS A 350 -3.17 -11.86 -25.11
C LYS A 350 -4.05 -11.79 -26.42
N LEU A 351 -4.44 -10.70 -27.14
CA LEU A 351 -4.46 -9.18 -27.05
C LEU A 351 -5.86 -8.64 -27.61
N TRP A 352 -6.20 -7.49 -28.27
CA TRP A 352 -5.63 -6.23 -28.89
C TRP A 352 -6.41 -4.95 -28.35
N ILE A 353 -6.37 -3.64 -28.72
CA ILE A 353 -6.03 -2.70 -29.87
C ILE A 353 -7.05 -2.73 -31.07
N GLN A 354 -7.49 -1.69 -31.83
CA GLN A 354 -7.14 -0.26 -32.21
C GLN A 354 -8.46 0.58 -32.53
N THR A 355 -8.66 1.84 -33.04
CA THR A 355 -7.96 2.89 -33.87
C THR A 355 -8.57 4.35 -33.73
N MET A 356 -8.26 5.29 -34.67
CA MET A 356 -8.43 6.78 -34.80
C MET A 356 -9.84 7.31 -35.29
N THR A 357 -10.19 8.61 -35.54
CA THR A 357 -9.58 9.76 -36.30
C THR A 357 -10.28 11.14 -36.09
N LYS A 358 -9.57 12.29 -36.28
CA LYS A 358 -9.89 13.48 -37.13
C LYS A 358 -8.96 14.70 -36.86
N SER A 359 -9.10 15.80 -37.63
CA SER A 359 -8.21 16.98 -37.70
C SER A 359 -8.67 18.20 -36.87
N TYR A 360 -7.78 19.19 -36.66
CA TYR A 360 -7.77 20.01 -35.44
C TYR A 360 -7.86 21.55 -35.61
N GLU A 361 -7.70 22.08 -36.82
CA GLU A 361 -7.42 23.52 -37.03
C GLU A 361 -8.68 24.40 -37.10
N GLU A 362 -9.87 23.80 -37.11
CA GLU A 362 -11.19 24.47 -37.15
C GLU A 362 -12.14 23.95 -36.03
N GLU A 363 -11.61 23.35 -34.96
CA GLU A 363 -12.42 22.59 -33.97
C GLU A 363 -13.31 23.50 -33.08
N HIS A 364 -12.93 24.76 -32.85
CA HIS A 364 -13.66 25.77 -32.05
C HIS A 364 -13.50 27.22 -32.58
N ALA A 365 -14.14 28.20 -31.92
CA ALA A 365 -14.21 29.60 -32.34
C ALA A 365 -13.16 30.58 -31.76
N LYS A 366 -12.67 30.40 -30.51
CA LYS A 366 -11.65 31.32 -29.95
C LYS A 366 -10.26 30.89 -30.41
N GLU A 367 -9.60 31.68 -31.26
CA GLU A 367 -8.23 31.42 -31.70
C GLU A 367 -7.26 31.30 -30.51
N ALA A 368 -6.37 30.32 -30.58
CA ALA A 368 -5.34 30.05 -29.59
C ALA A 368 -4.01 29.69 -30.26
N PHE A 369 -2.91 30.04 -29.59
CA PHE A 369 -1.56 29.77 -30.07
C PHE A 369 -0.73 29.13 -28.97
N GLY A 370 0.03 28.11 -29.33
CA GLY A 370 0.88 27.38 -28.39
C GLY A 370 1.97 26.56 -29.08
N TRP A 371 2.62 25.70 -28.30
CA TRP A 371 3.65 24.80 -28.79
C TRP A 371 3.22 23.34 -28.60
N ALA A 372 3.22 22.57 -29.68
CA ALA A 372 2.76 21.19 -29.71
C ALA A 372 3.83 20.21 -30.24
N ALA A 373 3.81 19.00 -29.70
CA ALA A 373 4.45 17.84 -30.30
C ALA A 373 3.48 17.23 -31.34
N ARG A 374 4.01 16.75 -32.48
CA ARG A 374 3.20 16.10 -33.53
C ARG A 374 3.39 14.58 -33.59
N ASP A 375 4.41 14.05 -32.92
CA ASP A 375 4.73 12.63 -32.82
C ASP A 375 5.59 12.33 -31.58
N SER A 376 5.93 11.06 -31.36
CA SER A 376 6.68 10.57 -30.19
C SER A 376 8.17 10.92 -30.16
N SER A 377 8.70 11.74 -31.07
CA SER A 377 9.98 12.43 -30.85
C SER A 377 9.88 13.43 -29.69
N GLY A 378 8.68 13.95 -29.44
CA GLY A 378 8.40 14.96 -28.43
C GLY A 378 8.92 16.35 -28.73
N VAL A 379 9.37 16.61 -29.98
CA VAL A 379 9.82 17.94 -30.40
C VAL A 379 8.63 18.89 -30.44
N LEU A 380 8.67 19.90 -29.58
CA LEU A 380 7.68 20.96 -29.48
C LEU A 380 7.95 22.04 -30.52
N SER A 381 6.90 22.52 -31.19
CA SER A 381 6.99 23.58 -32.20
C SER A 381 5.68 24.38 -32.27
N PRO A 382 5.69 25.60 -32.84
CA PRO A 382 4.49 26.43 -33.00
C PRO A 382 3.28 25.68 -33.60
N PHE A 383 2.12 25.92 -33.01
CA PHE A 383 0.84 25.31 -33.36
C PHE A 383 -0.29 26.31 -33.09
N HIS A 384 -1.06 26.60 -34.14
CA HIS A 384 -2.32 27.33 -34.05
C HIS A 384 -3.45 26.31 -33.85
N PHE A 385 -4.40 26.66 -32.99
CA PHE A 385 -5.59 25.87 -32.70
C PHE A 385 -6.69 26.82 -32.22
N SER A 386 -7.81 26.29 -31.73
CA SER A 386 -8.83 27.09 -31.08
C SER A 386 -9.35 26.45 -29.81
N ARG A 387 -10.04 27.24 -28.98
CA ARG A 387 -10.71 26.81 -27.76
C ARG A 387 -12.19 27.17 -27.82
N ARG A 388 -13.01 26.41 -27.09
CA ARG A 388 -14.45 26.64 -26.96
C ARG A 388 -14.74 28.07 -26.49
N GLU A 389 -15.91 28.56 -26.87
CA GLU A 389 -16.52 29.71 -26.21
C GLU A 389 -16.74 29.43 -24.71
N ASN A 390 -16.81 30.49 -23.90
CA ASN A 390 -17.16 30.33 -22.49
C ASN A 390 -18.59 29.75 -22.37
N GLY A 391 -18.71 28.51 -21.92
CA GLY A 391 -19.96 28.01 -21.36
C GLY A 391 -20.36 28.80 -20.10
N GLU A 392 -21.59 28.59 -19.62
CA GLU A 392 -22.15 29.38 -18.50
C GLU A 392 -21.29 29.35 -17.22
N LYS A 393 -20.49 28.30 -17.01
CA LYS A 393 -19.58 28.12 -15.86
C LYS A 393 -18.09 28.13 -16.22
N ASP A 394 -17.75 28.45 -17.47
CA ASP A 394 -16.36 28.55 -17.90
C ASP A 394 -15.74 29.90 -17.52
N VAL A 395 -14.43 29.86 -17.32
CA VAL A 395 -13.57 31.04 -17.12
C VAL A 395 -12.47 30.98 -18.16
N THR A 396 -12.33 32.06 -18.94
CA THR A 396 -11.16 32.29 -19.80
C THR A 396 -10.13 33.12 -19.03
N PHE A 397 -8.87 32.71 -19.08
CA PHE A 397 -7.77 33.48 -18.51
C PHE A 397 -6.56 33.55 -19.45
N LYS A 398 -5.85 34.69 -19.44
CA LYS A 398 -4.54 34.81 -20.09
C LYS A 398 -3.54 34.01 -19.27
N VAL A 399 -2.86 33.04 -19.88
CA VAL A 399 -1.79 32.30 -19.23
C VAL A 399 -0.59 33.25 -19.05
N LEU A 400 -0.06 33.31 -17.82
CA LEU A 400 1.16 34.06 -17.52
C LEU A 400 2.36 33.14 -17.44
N TYR A 401 2.23 32.03 -16.71
CA TYR A 401 3.28 31.02 -16.55
C TYR A 401 2.72 29.61 -16.65
N CYS A 402 3.55 28.67 -17.11
CA CYS A 402 3.27 27.24 -16.99
C CYS A 402 4.52 26.49 -16.52
N GLY A 403 4.40 25.70 -15.45
CA GLY A 403 5.45 24.79 -15.02
C GLY A 403 5.69 23.65 -16.02
N ILE A 404 6.90 23.07 -15.97
CA ILE A 404 7.26 21.84 -16.68
C ILE A 404 7.41 20.70 -15.67
N CYS A 405 6.70 19.60 -15.93
CA CYS A 405 6.74 18.39 -15.12
C CYS A 405 7.18 17.18 -15.95
N HIS A 406 7.65 16.12 -15.28
CA HIS A 406 7.99 14.86 -15.94
C HIS A 406 6.80 14.24 -16.70
N SER A 407 5.57 14.47 -16.26
CA SER A 407 4.38 13.99 -16.99
C SER A 407 4.27 14.60 -18.39
N ASP A 408 4.70 15.86 -18.58
CA ASP A 408 4.73 16.49 -19.90
C ASP A 408 5.77 15.80 -20.80
N LEU A 409 6.97 15.49 -20.26
CA LEU A 409 8.02 14.75 -20.94
C LEU A 409 7.59 13.33 -21.34
N HIS A 410 6.99 12.57 -20.42
CA HIS A 410 6.48 11.21 -20.68
C HIS A 410 5.39 11.22 -21.76
N MET A 411 4.52 12.23 -21.76
CA MET A 411 3.42 12.35 -22.72
C MET A 411 3.87 12.83 -24.11
N VAL A 412 4.78 13.79 -24.24
CA VAL A 412 5.30 14.20 -25.57
C VAL A 412 6.11 13.08 -26.25
N LYS A 413 6.63 12.13 -25.49
CA LYS A 413 7.35 10.94 -26.01
C LYS A 413 6.50 9.67 -26.10
N ASN A 414 5.24 9.71 -25.67
CA ASN A 414 4.37 8.54 -25.57
C ASN A 414 4.96 7.36 -24.76
N GLU A 415 5.74 7.64 -23.71
CA GLU A 415 6.40 6.62 -22.88
C GLU A 415 5.40 5.76 -22.08
N TRP A 416 4.17 6.24 -21.91
CA TRP A 416 3.04 5.49 -21.33
C TRP A 416 2.11 4.83 -22.36
N GLY A 417 2.37 5.02 -23.67
CA GLY A 417 1.65 4.36 -24.76
C GLY A 417 0.21 4.82 -25.01
N ASN A 418 -0.21 5.96 -24.44
CA ASN A 418 -1.58 6.48 -24.47
C ASN A 418 -1.71 7.93 -24.97
N SER A 419 -0.65 8.52 -25.53
CA SER A 419 -0.64 9.93 -25.95
C SER A 419 -1.34 10.15 -27.30
N THR A 420 -2.07 11.26 -27.41
CA THR A 420 -2.79 11.69 -28.63
C THR A 420 -2.12 12.95 -29.21
N TYR A 421 -1.87 12.97 -30.52
CA TYR A 421 -1.15 14.06 -31.21
C TYR A 421 -2.06 14.79 -32.24
N PRO A 422 -1.88 16.11 -32.44
CA PRO A 422 -0.89 16.99 -31.82
C PRO A 422 -1.18 17.21 -30.34
N LEU A 423 -0.13 17.45 -29.56
CA LEU A 423 -0.17 17.48 -28.11
C LEU A 423 0.46 18.79 -27.61
N VAL A 424 -0.36 19.71 -27.10
CA VAL A 424 0.07 20.91 -26.35
C VAL A 424 0.17 20.53 -24.87
N PRO A 425 1.35 20.45 -24.25
CA PRO A 425 1.51 20.05 -22.85
C PRO A 425 1.20 21.18 -21.86
N GLY A 426 1.50 20.94 -20.58
CA GLY A 426 1.40 21.94 -19.52
C GLY A 426 0.14 21.78 -18.69
N HIS A 427 0.34 21.50 -17.40
CA HIS A 427 -0.69 21.24 -16.40
C HIS A 427 -0.34 21.82 -15.01
N GLU A 428 0.61 22.76 -15.02
CA GLU A 428 1.07 23.55 -13.88
C GLU A 428 0.81 25.03 -14.27
N ILE A 429 -0.46 25.37 -14.59
CA ILE A 429 -0.84 26.59 -15.33
C ILE A 429 -1.31 27.70 -14.39
N VAL A 430 -0.81 28.93 -14.54
CA VAL A 430 -1.31 30.11 -13.81
C VAL A 430 -1.54 31.31 -14.72
N GLY A 431 -2.46 32.19 -14.34
CA GLY A 431 -2.76 33.39 -15.09
C GLY A 431 -3.75 34.34 -14.44
N VAL A 432 -4.31 35.24 -15.25
CA VAL A 432 -5.27 36.27 -14.83
C VAL A 432 -6.56 36.17 -15.65
N VAL A 433 -7.70 36.11 -14.96
CA VAL A 433 -9.03 35.98 -15.59
C VAL A 433 -9.32 37.17 -16.50
N THR A 434 -9.70 36.88 -17.73
CA THR A 434 -10.10 37.88 -18.74
C THR A 434 -11.61 37.88 -19.01
N GLU A 435 -12.29 36.75 -18.80
CA GLU A 435 -13.71 36.59 -19.12
C GLU A 435 -14.34 35.47 -18.28
N VAL A 436 -15.58 35.63 -17.83
CA VAL A 436 -16.32 34.62 -17.04
C VAL A 436 -17.69 34.35 -17.66
N GLY A 437 -18.16 33.11 -17.56
CA GLY A 437 -19.50 32.70 -17.95
C GLY A 437 -20.59 33.28 -17.03
N SER A 438 -21.83 33.31 -17.53
CA SER A 438 -22.99 33.95 -16.89
C SER A 438 -23.45 33.36 -15.55
N LYS A 439 -22.92 32.20 -15.16
CA LYS A 439 -23.21 31.47 -13.91
C LYS A 439 -21.94 31.09 -13.14
N VAL A 440 -20.81 31.76 -13.42
CA VAL A 440 -19.60 31.69 -12.58
C VAL A 440 -19.82 32.52 -11.32
N GLU A 441 -19.58 31.92 -10.15
CA GLU A 441 -19.76 32.59 -8.86
C GLU A 441 -18.43 32.76 -8.11
N LYS A 442 -17.44 31.90 -8.39
CA LYS A 442 -16.16 31.87 -7.63
C LYS A 442 -15.13 32.91 -8.09
N TYR A 443 -15.25 33.44 -9.30
CA TYR A 443 -14.20 34.22 -9.98
C TYR A 443 -14.76 35.44 -10.73
N LYS A 444 -13.92 36.46 -10.88
CA LYS A 444 -14.18 37.67 -11.67
C LYS A 444 -12.95 38.05 -12.52
N VAL A 445 -13.16 38.87 -13.54
CA VAL A 445 -12.08 39.46 -14.35
C VAL A 445 -11.05 40.16 -13.44
N GLY A 446 -9.76 39.91 -13.71
CA GLY A 446 -8.63 40.39 -12.90
C GLY A 446 -8.22 39.48 -11.74
N ASP A 447 -8.97 38.41 -11.42
CA ASP A 447 -8.52 37.43 -10.42
C ASP A 447 -7.29 36.65 -10.89
N LYS A 448 -6.36 36.40 -9.97
CA LYS A 448 -5.24 35.45 -10.13
C LYS A 448 -5.73 34.02 -9.93
N VAL A 449 -5.50 33.17 -10.92
CA VAL A 449 -6.04 31.80 -10.98
C VAL A 449 -5.02 30.79 -11.49
N GLY A 450 -5.24 29.51 -11.19
CA GLY A 450 -4.47 28.41 -11.73
C GLY A 450 -5.31 27.16 -12.05
N VAL A 451 -4.80 26.34 -12.97
CA VAL A 451 -5.37 25.06 -13.39
C VAL A 451 -4.30 23.98 -13.30
N GLY A 452 -4.64 22.87 -12.64
CA GLY A 452 -3.77 21.71 -12.45
C GLY A 452 -3.94 20.63 -13.53
N CYS A 453 -3.91 19.37 -13.10
CA CYS A 453 -3.94 18.19 -13.98
C CYS A 453 -5.32 17.81 -14.56
N MET A 454 -6.40 18.46 -14.10
CA MET A 454 -7.78 18.13 -14.44
C MET A 454 -8.52 19.35 -15.00
N VAL A 455 -9.45 19.11 -15.93
CA VAL A 455 -10.42 20.11 -16.43
C VAL A 455 -11.87 19.60 -16.42
N GLY A 456 -12.11 18.35 -16.02
CA GLY A 456 -13.43 17.74 -15.98
C GLY A 456 -13.50 16.43 -15.19
N SER A 457 -14.71 16.06 -14.78
CA SER A 457 -15.06 14.75 -14.21
C SER A 457 -16.56 14.47 -14.43
N CYS A 458 -17.12 13.33 -14.00
CA CYS A 458 -18.57 13.12 -14.08
C CYS A 458 -19.39 13.93 -13.05
N ARG A 459 -18.74 14.57 -12.06
CA ARG A 459 -19.35 15.39 -10.98
C ARG A 459 -20.42 14.70 -10.12
N SER A 460 -20.66 13.40 -10.28
CA SER A 460 -21.84 12.69 -9.76
C SER A 460 -21.57 11.31 -9.14
N CYS A 461 -20.40 10.71 -9.35
CA CYS A 461 -20.03 9.46 -8.67
C CYS A 461 -19.50 9.73 -7.25
N ASP A 462 -19.46 8.68 -6.42
CA ASP A 462 -19.00 8.72 -5.02
C ASP A 462 -17.69 9.50 -4.84
N ASN A 463 -16.70 9.29 -5.72
CA ASN A 463 -15.42 9.99 -5.64
C ASN A 463 -15.59 11.50 -5.87
N CYS A 464 -16.43 11.93 -6.82
CA CYS A 464 -16.73 13.35 -7.02
C CYS A 464 -17.55 13.94 -5.86
N ALA A 465 -18.46 13.16 -5.28
CA ALA A 465 -19.28 13.57 -4.13
C ALA A 465 -18.47 13.70 -2.82
N ASN A 466 -17.25 13.14 -2.77
CA ASN A 466 -16.31 13.21 -1.65
C ASN A 466 -15.07 14.08 -1.96
N ASP A 467 -15.18 15.04 -2.89
CA ASP A 467 -14.10 15.97 -3.27
C ASP A 467 -12.82 15.27 -3.81
N LEU A 468 -12.97 14.16 -4.54
CA LEU A 468 -11.89 13.35 -5.12
C LEU A 468 -12.10 13.16 -6.64
N GLU A 469 -12.19 14.26 -7.38
CA GLU A 469 -12.37 14.24 -8.84
C GLU A 469 -11.22 13.52 -9.56
N ASN A 470 -10.03 13.54 -8.96
CA ASN A 470 -8.82 12.86 -9.40
C ASN A 470 -8.92 11.33 -9.44
N TYR A 471 -9.91 10.75 -8.76
CA TYR A 471 -10.22 9.32 -8.82
C TYR A 471 -11.58 9.05 -9.49
N CYS A 472 -12.17 10.04 -10.15
CA CYS A 472 -13.33 9.82 -11.01
C CYS A 472 -12.96 8.87 -12.17
N PRO A 473 -13.75 7.80 -12.44
CA PRO A 473 -13.54 6.95 -13.62
C PRO A 473 -13.60 7.71 -14.96
N ASN A 474 -14.28 8.87 -14.97
CA ASN A 474 -14.46 9.75 -16.11
C ASN A 474 -13.73 11.10 -15.90
N MET A 475 -12.57 11.10 -15.21
CA MET A 475 -11.69 12.27 -15.10
C MET A 475 -11.18 12.69 -16.48
N ILE A 476 -11.22 13.99 -16.77
CA ILE A 476 -10.71 14.59 -18.02
C ILE A 476 -9.43 15.37 -17.70
N LEU A 477 -8.32 14.95 -18.31
CA LEU A 477 -7.00 15.56 -18.13
C LEU A 477 -6.87 16.87 -18.92
N THR A 478 -6.07 17.80 -18.39
CA THR A 478 -5.83 19.15 -18.93
C THR A 478 -5.28 19.16 -20.37
N TYR A 479 -4.62 18.09 -20.80
CA TYR A 479 -4.26 17.87 -22.21
C TYR A 479 -4.31 16.39 -22.61
N ALA A 480 -4.31 16.14 -23.93
CA ALA A 480 -4.32 14.80 -24.56
C ALA A 480 -5.49 13.89 -24.14
N SER A 481 -6.57 14.48 -23.62
CA SER A 481 -7.83 13.82 -23.30
C SER A 481 -8.93 14.32 -24.26
N LYS A 482 -10.16 13.82 -24.08
CA LYS A 482 -11.33 14.34 -24.80
C LYS A 482 -12.26 15.07 -23.82
N TYR A 483 -12.64 16.29 -24.16
CA TYR A 483 -13.54 17.12 -23.36
C TYR A 483 -15.02 16.73 -23.59
N TYR A 484 -15.96 17.35 -22.86
CA TYR A 484 -17.39 16.98 -22.90
C TYR A 484 -18.05 17.16 -24.28
N ASP A 485 -17.49 18.03 -25.13
CA ASP A 485 -17.88 18.28 -26.51
C ASP A 485 -17.22 17.31 -27.52
N GLY A 486 -16.33 16.43 -27.05
CA GLY A 486 -15.56 15.48 -27.87
C GLY A 486 -14.27 16.05 -28.48
N THR A 487 -13.91 17.30 -28.20
CA THR A 487 -12.69 17.93 -28.72
C THR A 487 -11.45 17.59 -27.89
N THR A 488 -10.25 17.79 -28.45
CA THR A 488 -8.99 17.43 -27.77
C THR A 488 -8.62 18.46 -26.71
N THR A 489 -8.27 18.03 -25.49
CA THR A 489 -7.78 18.98 -24.48
C THR A 489 -6.34 19.42 -24.80
N TYR A 490 -6.10 20.73 -24.69
CA TYR A 490 -4.81 21.38 -24.96
C TYR A 490 -4.33 22.19 -23.75
N GLY A 491 -3.09 21.98 -23.32
CA GLY A 491 -2.57 22.45 -22.05
C GLY A 491 -2.03 23.88 -22.02
N GLY A 492 -1.31 24.19 -20.94
CA GLY A 492 -0.79 25.52 -20.60
C GLY A 492 0.41 26.01 -21.41
N TYR A 493 0.96 25.22 -22.35
CA TYR A 493 1.98 25.72 -23.29
C TYR A 493 1.31 26.50 -24.44
N SER A 494 0.38 27.40 -24.08
CA SER A 494 -0.44 28.22 -24.97
C SER A 494 -0.81 29.56 -24.32
N ASN A 495 -1.15 30.56 -25.13
CA ASN A 495 -1.40 31.95 -24.70
C ASN A 495 -2.65 32.16 -23.83
N VAL A 496 -3.67 31.30 -23.98
CA VAL A 496 -4.98 31.42 -23.33
C VAL A 496 -5.46 30.04 -22.85
N MET A 497 -6.26 30.01 -21.79
CA MET A 497 -6.86 28.79 -21.24
C MET A 497 -8.34 29.00 -20.88
N VAL A 498 -9.17 27.97 -21.05
CA VAL A 498 -10.62 27.98 -20.76
C VAL A 498 -11.02 26.74 -19.95
N ALA A 499 -11.53 26.92 -18.73
CA ALA A 499 -11.88 25.83 -17.80
C ALA A 499 -13.14 26.14 -16.97
N ASP A 500 -13.89 25.10 -16.60
CA ASP A 500 -15.03 25.18 -15.67
C ASP A 500 -14.55 25.65 -14.29
N GLU A 501 -15.31 26.54 -13.63
CA GLU A 501 -14.95 27.16 -12.35
C GLU A 501 -14.69 26.16 -11.20
N HIS A 502 -14.99 24.87 -11.36
CA HIS A 502 -14.62 23.85 -10.39
C HIS A 502 -13.18 23.37 -10.50
N PHE A 503 -12.61 23.38 -11.70
CA PHE A 503 -11.26 22.89 -11.99
C PHE A 503 -10.19 23.99 -11.96
N ILE A 504 -10.57 25.15 -11.43
CA ILE A 504 -9.72 26.32 -11.21
C ILE A 504 -9.54 26.52 -9.71
N VAL A 505 -8.32 26.87 -9.29
CA VAL A 505 -8.01 27.38 -7.94
C VAL A 505 -7.67 28.87 -7.99
N ARG A 506 -7.99 29.58 -6.90
CA ARG A 506 -7.57 30.97 -6.65
C ARG A 506 -6.13 30.95 -6.15
N ILE A 507 -5.26 31.77 -6.73
CA ILE A 507 -3.89 31.96 -6.21
C ILE A 507 -3.87 33.24 -5.35
N PRO A 508 -3.58 33.16 -4.03
CA PRO A 508 -3.48 34.33 -3.17
C PRO A 508 -2.39 35.31 -3.63
N ASP A 509 -2.63 36.62 -3.45
CA ASP A 509 -1.69 37.67 -3.87
C ASP A 509 -0.31 37.60 -3.21
N THR A 510 -0.18 36.91 -2.08
CA THR A 510 1.09 36.67 -1.38
C THR A 510 1.96 35.59 -2.02
N LEU A 511 1.43 34.78 -2.95
CA LEU A 511 2.22 33.81 -3.72
C LEU A 511 2.66 34.40 -5.06
N PRO A 512 3.96 34.37 -5.39
CA PRO A 512 4.43 34.68 -6.73
C PRO A 512 3.98 33.58 -7.71
N LEU A 513 3.38 34.00 -8.84
CA LEU A 513 2.63 33.10 -9.73
C LEU A 513 3.52 32.02 -10.37
N ASP A 514 4.70 32.42 -10.85
CA ASP A 514 5.72 31.55 -11.42
C ASP A 514 6.11 30.40 -10.48
N ALA A 515 6.44 30.71 -9.21
CA ALA A 515 6.83 29.71 -8.21
C ALA A 515 5.64 29.00 -7.54
N ALA A 516 4.41 29.49 -7.73
CA ALA A 516 3.17 28.79 -7.37
C ALA A 516 2.71 27.79 -8.43
N ALA A 517 3.02 28.03 -9.71
CA ALA A 517 2.56 27.20 -10.83
C ALA A 517 2.91 25.70 -10.65
N PRO A 518 4.15 25.31 -10.27
CA PRO A 518 4.48 23.91 -10.01
C PRO A 518 3.70 23.28 -8.86
N LEU A 519 3.17 24.05 -7.90
CA LEU A 519 2.41 23.49 -6.78
C LEU A 519 1.11 22.80 -7.23
N LEU A 520 0.53 23.24 -8.36
CA LEU A 520 -0.71 22.72 -8.94
C LEU A 520 -0.62 21.26 -9.41
N CYS A 521 0.59 20.72 -9.53
CA CYS A 521 0.84 19.28 -9.69
C CYS A 521 1.79 18.76 -8.61
N ALA A 522 2.99 19.35 -8.48
CA ALA A 522 4.00 18.94 -7.50
C ALA A 522 3.50 18.99 -6.06
N GLY A 523 2.92 20.14 -5.68
CA GLY A 523 2.51 20.45 -4.31
C GLY A 523 1.34 19.58 -3.88
N ILE A 524 0.28 19.55 -4.67
CA ILE A 524 -0.88 18.70 -4.36
C ILE A 524 -0.53 17.20 -4.34
N THR A 525 0.31 16.72 -5.26
CA THR A 525 0.71 15.31 -5.32
C THR A 525 1.47 14.85 -4.08
N VAL A 526 2.17 15.74 -3.37
CA VAL A 526 2.89 15.40 -2.12
C VAL A 526 2.12 15.80 -0.87
N TYR A 527 1.28 16.84 -0.93
CA TYR A 527 0.40 17.25 0.17
C TYR A 527 -0.74 16.25 0.43
N SER A 528 -1.43 15.83 -0.64
CA SER A 528 -2.55 14.88 -0.57
C SER A 528 -2.22 13.57 0.18
N PRO A 529 -1.10 12.87 -0.11
CA PRO A 529 -0.71 11.70 0.67
C PRO A 529 -0.23 12.02 2.09
N LEU A 530 0.44 13.17 2.33
CA LEU A 530 0.82 13.56 3.70
C LEU A 530 -0.43 13.66 4.59
N LYS A 531 -1.48 14.32 4.09
CA LYS A 531 -2.77 14.46 4.78
C LYS A 531 -3.54 13.13 4.86
N TYR A 532 -3.85 12.49 3.74
CA TYR A 532 -4.69 11.27 3.72
C TYR A 532 -4.09 10.11 4.52
N PHE A 533 -2.77 9.90 4.46
CA PHE A 533 -2.12 8.83 5.23
C PHE A 533 -1.81 9.23 6.68
N GLY A 534 -2.20 10.43 7.13
CA GLY A 534 -2.00 10.90 8.50
C GLY A 534 -0.53 11.05 8.88
N LEU A 535 0.28 11.55 7.94
CA LEU A 535 1.70 11.91 8.10
C LEU A 535 1.89 13.42 8.29
N ASP A 536 0.77 14.16 8.33
CA ASP A 536 0.59 15.58 8.60
C ASP A 536 0.63 15.95 10.09
N LYS A 537 0.71 14.96 10.98
CA LYS A 537 0.71 15.18 12.44
C LYS A 537 2.10 15.63 12.92
N PRO A 538 2.19 16.71 13.72
CA PRO A 538 3.46 17.17 14.29
C PRO A 538 4.22 16.07 15.05
N GLY A 539 5.54 16.07 14.91
CA GLY A 539 6.44 15.13 15.60
C GLY A 539 6.61 13.75 14.95
N LEU A 540 5.82 13.40 13.91
CA LEU A 540 6.06 12.18 13.12
C LEU A 540 7.38 12.26 12.35
N HIS A 541 8.06 11.13 12.18
CA HIS A 541 9.30 11.03 11.40
C HIS A 541 8.99 10.55 9.97
N VAL A 542 9.11 11.46 9.00
CA VAL A 542 8.79 11.24 7.59
C VAL A 542 10.06 11.19 6.74
N GLY A 543 10.25 10.12 5.96
CA GLY A 543 11.28 10.02 4.92
C GLY A 543 10.81 10.60 3.59
N ILE A 544 11.70 11.25 2.84
CA ILE A 544 11.44 11.72 1.47
C ILE A 544 12.49 11.11 0.53
N VAL A 545 12.07 10.23 -0.39
CA VAL A 545 12.98 9.56 -1.33
C VAL A 545 13.09 10.33 -2.64
N GLY A 546 14.32 10.66 -3.01
CA GLY A 546 14.64 11.43 -4.21
C GLY A 546 14.39 12.93 -4.03
N LEU A 547 15.45 13.74 -4.07
CA LEU A 547 15.32 15.20 -3.98
C LEU A 547 15.22 15.81 -5.38
N GLY A 548 14.03 15.67 -5.98
CA GLY A 548 13.66 16.17 -7.30
C GLY A 548 12.49 17.17 -7.27
N GLY A 549 11.83 17.34 -8.42
CA GLY A 549 10.74 18.32 -8.61
C GLY A 549 9.51 18.09 -7.73
N LEU A 550 9.28 16.87 -7.22
CA LEU A 550 8.31 16.59 -6.14
C LEU A 550 9.01 16.64 -4.76
N GLY A 551 10.15 15.96 -4.62
CA GLY A 551 10.83 15.79 -3.32
C GLY A 551 11.15 17.08 -2.57
N HIS A 552 11.60 18.14 -3.23
CA HIS A 552 11.89 19.40 -2.54
C HIS A 552 10.63 20.08 -1.98
N VAL A 553 9.51 20.00 -2.71
CA VAL A 553 8.19 20.49 -2.27
C VAL A 553 7.66 19.62 -1.12
N ALA A 554 7.89 18.31 -1.18
CA ALA A 554 7.51 17.37 -0.13
C ALA A 554 8.24 17.65 1.20
N VAL A 555 9.53 18.01 1.15
CA VAL A 555 10.27 18.49 2.34
C VAL A 555 9.61 19.75 2.90
N LYS A 556 9.38 20.78 2.08
CA LYS A 556 8.78 22.05 2.54
C LYS A 556 7.39 21.83 3.20
N PHE A 557 6.50 21.04 2.60
CA PHE A 557 5.19 20.75 3.21
C PHE A 557 5.30 19.90 4.49
N ALA A 558 6.11 18.83 4.50
CA ALA A 558 6.26 18.00 5.69
C ALA A 558 6.88 18.79 6.87
N LYS A 559 7.82 19.71 6.61
CA LYS A 559 8.32 20.64 7.63
C LYS A 559 7.25 21.64 8.11
N ALA A 560 6.45 22.21 7.21
CA ALA A 560 5.37 23.13 7.58
C ALA A 560 4.25 22.46 8.41
N LEU A 561 4.02 21.16 8.19
CA LEU A 561 3.11 20.32 8.99
C LEU A 561 3.74 19.83 10.32
N GLY A 562 4.99 20.23 10.61
CA GLY A 562 5.65 19.94 11.89
C GLY A 562 6.28 18.55 11.98
N ALA A 563 6.49 17.84 10.86
CA ALA A 563 7.20 16.57 10.85
C ALA A 563 8.72 16.74 11.04
N LYS A 564 9.35 15.69 11.56
CA LYS A 564 10.80 15.47 11.44
C LYS A 564 11.06 14.81 10.08
N VAL A 565 11.74 15.51 9.18
CA VAL A 565 11.96 15.08 7.80
C VAL A 565 13.36 14.50 7.63
N THR A 566 13.46 13.41 6.87
CA THR A 566 14.75 12.83 6.46
C THR A 566 14.78 12.62 4.96
N VAL A 567 15.69 13.30 4.27
CA VAL A 567 15.88 13.11 2.83
C VAL A 567 16.72 11.85 2.59
N ILE A 568 16.28 11.01 1.66
CA ILE A 568 16.93 9.75 1.28
C ILE A 568 17.36 9.88 -0.20
N SER A 569 18.67 9.80 -0.44
CA SER A 569 19.29 10.08 -1.74
C SER A 569 20.29 8.99 -2.13
N THR A 570 20.55 8.82 -3.43
CA THR A 570 21.59 7.91 -3.95
C THR A 570 23.01 8.48 -3.87
N SER A 571 23.15 9.79 -3.65
CA SER A 571 24.43 10.51 -3.52
C SER A 571 24.36 11.64 -2.47
N PRO A 572 25.51 12.07 -1.90
CA PRO A 572 25.54 13.14 -0.90
C PRO A 572 25.41 14.55 -1.49
N ASN A 573 25.44 14.72 -2.83
CA ASN A 573 25.58 16.01 -3.49
C ASN A 573 24.51 17.04 -3.09
N LYS A 574 23.27 16.58 -2.82
CA LYS A 574 22.15 17.43 -2.39
C LYS A 574 22.00 17.55 -0.86
N ARG A 575 22.98 17.09 -0.06
CA ARG A 575 22.92 17.15 1.41
C ARG A 575 22.82 18.58 1.93
N GLN A 576 23.65 19.49 1.42
CA GLN A 576 23.70 20.88 1.88
C GLN A 576 22.34 21.58 1.67
N GLU A 577 21.84 21.56 0.43
CA GLU A 577 20.57 22.19 0.05
C GLU A 577 19.36 21.54 0.76
N ALA A 578 19.38 20.23 0.99
CA ALA A 578 18.34 19.54 1.75
C ALA A 578 18.23 20.02 3.22
N ILE A 579 19.36 20.21 3.89
CA ILE A 579 19.39 20.61 5.31
C ILE A 579 19.19 22.13 5.44
N GLU A 580 19.98 22.93 4.73
CA GLU A 580 20.07 24.39 4.95
C GLU A 580 19.04 25.18 4.14
N SER A 581 18.74 24.78 2.90
CA SER A 581 17.82 25.53 2.02
C SER A 581 16.38 25.02 2.09
N LEU A 582 16.19 23.72 2.34
CA LEU A 582 14.86 23.09 2.42
C LEU A 582 14.44 22.73 3.85
N GLY A 583 15.35 22.78 4.83
CA GLY A 583 15.04 22.61 6.26
C GLY A 583 14.81 21.16 6.72
N ALA A 584 15.31 20.16 6.01
CA ALA A 584 15.24 18.77 6.46
C ALA A 584 16.13 18.52 7.69
N ASP A 585 15.64 17.73 8.65
CA ASP A 585 16.35 17.48 9.92
C ASP A 585 17.49 16.45 9.79
N SER A 586 17.53 15.69 8.69
CA SER A 586 18.52 14.63 8.46
C SER A 586 18.61 14.25 6.98
N PHE A 587 19.73 13.64 6.58
CA PHE A 587 19.98 13.18 5.21
C PHE A 587 20.74 11.85 5.20
N LEU A 588 20.19 10.85 4.50
CA LEU A 588 20.74 9.49 4.37
C LEU A 588 21.13 9.20 2.93
N VAL A 589 22.29 8.54 2.75
CA VAL A 589 22.71 8.01 1.44
C VAL A 589 22.28 6.53 1.35
N SER A 590 21.33 6.20 0.48
CA SER A 590 20.76 4.85 0.35
C SER A 590 21.74 3.79 -0.15
N ARG A 591 22.86 4.21 -0.75
CA ARG A 591 23.98 3.34 -1.14
C ARG A 591 24.94 3.05 0.02
N ASP A 592 24.89 3.80 1.11
CA ASP A 592 25.66 3.55 2.32
C ASP A 592 24.86 2.62 3.24
N GLN A 593 25.23 1.33 3.24
CA GLN A 593 24.57 0.34 4.07
C GLN A 593 24.73 0.59 5.57
N GLU A 594 25.80 1.26 6.01
CA GLU A 594 26.05 1.50 7.42
C GLU A 594 25.25 2.69 7.94
N GLN A 595 25.08 3.75 7.15
CA GLN A 595 24.09 4.80 7.42
C GLN A 595 22.67 4.21 7.50
N MET A 596 22.27 3.40 6.50
CA MET A 596 20.94 2.79 6.45
C MET A 596 20.67 1.84 7.63
N LYS A 597 21.65 1.01 8.04
CA LYS A 597 21.52 0.11 9.19
C LYS A 597 21.51 0.84 10.54
N LYS A 598 22.49 1.72 10.79
CA LYS A 598 22.76 2.25 12.13
C LYS A 598 21.88 3.44 12.51
N ALA A 599 21.43 4.24 11.55
CA ALA A 599 20.76 5.51 11.86
C ALA A 599 19.23 5.45 11.81
N ALA A 600 18.63 4.48 11.09
CA ALA A 600 17.22 4.60 10.72
C ALA A 600 16.39 3.31 10.50
N ILE A 601 16.91 2.10 10.75
CA ILE A 601 16.04 0.90 10.75
C ILE A 601 14.91 1.08 11.77
N GLY A 602 13.66 0.91 11.32
CA GLY A 602 12.48 1.02 12.18
C GLY A 602 12.21 2.39 12.78
N SER A 603 12.77 3.49 12.25
CA SER A 603 12.63 4.84 12.85
C SER A 603 11.52 5.71 12.25
N MET A 604 11.06 5.43 11.03
CA MET A 604 10.14 6.31 10.28
C MET A 604 8.68 5.87 10.39
N ASP A 605 7.77 6.84 10.59
CA ASP A 605 6.30 6.64 10.59
C ASP A 605 5.73 6.54 9.17
N GLY A 606 6.37 7.22 8.22
CA GLY A 606 6.03 7.11 6.81
C GLY A 606 7.16 7.59 5.90
N ILE A 607 7.05 7.27 4.62
CA ILE A 607 7.98 7.68 3.56
C ILE A 607 7.15 8.12 2.36
N ILE A 608 7.46 9.29 1.78
CA ILE A 608 6.96 9.72 0.48
C ILE A 608 8.04 9.40 -0.57
N ASP A 609 7.70 8.57 -1.55
CA ASP A 609 8.63 8.13 -2.59
C ASP A 609 8.35 8.83 -3.92
N THR A 610 9.29 9.69 -4.33
CA THR A 610 9.16 10.51 -5.53
C THR A 610 9.95 10.00 -6.73
N VAL A 611 10.53 8.79 -6.65
CA VAL A 611 11.43 8.27 -7.68
C VAL A 611 10.67 7.73 -8.90
N SER A 612 10.83 8.39 -10.04
CA SER A 612 10.23 8.04 -11.35
C SER A 612 10.90 6.86 -12.07
N ALA A 613 11.78 6.12 -11.40
CA ALA A 613 12.59 5.04 -11.98
C ALA A 613 12.60 3.79 -11.10
N VAL A 614 12.95 2.64 -11.69
CA VAL A 614 13.04 1.36 -10.96
C VAL A 614 14.16 1.42 -9.92
N HIS A 615 13.83 1.08 -8.68
CA HIS A 615 14.73 1.08 -7.53
C HIS A 615 14.27 0.03 -6.48
N PRO A 616 15.15 -0.42 -5.56
CA PRO A 616 14.80 -1.45 -4.60
C PRO A 616 13.96 -0.90 -3.44
N LEU A 617 12.81 -1.52 -3.17
CA LEU A 617 11.92 -1.13 -2.05
C LEU A 617 12.39 -1.67 -0.68
N LEU A 618 13.11 -2.80 -0.65
CA LEU A 618 13.51 -3.47 0.59
C LEU A 618 14.24 -2.54 1.61
N PRO A 619 15.22 -1.70 1.21
CA PRO A 619 15.88 -0.80 2.16
C PRO A 619 14.94 0.24 2.76
N LEU A 620 13.99 0.76 1.96
CA LEU A 620 13.02 1.77 2.38
C LEU A 620 11.99 1.17 3.37
N ILE A 621 11.48 -0.03 3.05
CA ILE A 621 10.59 -0.77 3.95
C ILE A 621 11.30 -1.12 5.28
N GLY A 622 12.63 -1.30 5.26
CA GLY A 622 13.46 -1.47 6.46
C GLY A 622 13.50 -0.24 7.38
N LEU A 623 13.39 0.98 6.85
CA LEU A 623 13.40 2.22 7.66
C LEU A 623 12.07 2.45 8.42
N LEU A 624 10.98 1.87 7.94
CA LEU A 624 9.65 2.03 8.54
C LEU A 624 9.52 1.29 9.89
N LYS A 625 8.88 1.95 10.87
CA LYS A 625 8.29 1.33 12.07
C LYS A 625 7.28 0.23 11.70
N PRO A 626 6.89 -0.65 12.65
CA PRO A 626 5.61 -1.34 12.56
C PRO A 626 4.47 -0.34 12.27
N HIS A 627 3.55 -0.72 11.38
CA HIS A 627 2.46 0.13 10.86
C HIS A 627 2.91 1.37 10.05
N GLY A 628 4.20 1.47 9.74
CA GLY A 628 4.75 2.50 8.87
C GLY A 628 4.29 2.34 7.41
N LYS A 629 4.30 3.47 6.68
CA LYS A 629 3.63 3.63 5.37
C LYS A 629 4.61 4.13 4.32
N LEU A 630 4.85 3.37 3.26
CA LEU A 630 5.60 3.82 2.07
C LEU A 630 4.60 4.26 1.00
N ILE A 631 4.58 5.55 0.66
CA ILE A 631 3.61 6.11 -0.28
C ILE A 631 4.31 6.48 -1.59
N MET A 632 4.02 5.70 -2.63
CA MET A 632 4.49 5.97 -3.98
C MET A 632 3.75 7.17 -4.56
N VAL A 633 4.51 8.16 -5.02
CA VAL A 633 4.03 9.24 -5.91
C VAL A 633 4.86 9.34 -7.20
N GLY A 634 6.06 8.76 -7.21
CA GLY A 634 6.79 8.47 -8.45
C GLY A 634 6.09 7.41 -9.31
N ALA A 635 6.15 7.57 -10.63
CA ALA A 635 5.48 6.71 -11.60
C ALA A 635 6.50 6.01 -12.54
N PRO A 636 7.20 4.95 -12.09
CA PRO A 636 8.13 4.22 -12.93
C PRO A 636 7.44 3.45 -14.07
N GLU A 637 8.05 3.48 -15.25
CA GLU A 637 7.62 2.76 -16.48
C GLU A 637 7.42 1.25 -16.26
N LYS A 638 8.20 0.65 -15.34
CA LYS A 638 8.25 -0.79 -15.08
C LYS A 638 7.87 -1.10 -13.62
N PRO A 639 7.23 -2.26 -13.35
CA PRO A 639 6.90 -2.67 -11.99
C PRO A 639 8.10 -2.70 -11.05
N LEU A 640 7.88 -2.42 -9.78
CA LEU A 640 8.89 -2.54 -8.72
C LEU A 640 8.85 -3.94 -8.10
N GLU A 641 9.89 -4.27 -7.33
CA GLU A 641 9.99 -5.55 -6.61
C GLU A 641 9.40 -5.44 -5.19
N LEU A 642 8.42 -6.27 -4.87
CA LEU A 642 7.73 -6.30 -3.57
C LEU A 642 8.26 -7.43 -2.67
N PRO A 643 9.12 -7.15 -1.68
CA PRO A 643 9.38 -8.10 -0.60
C PRO A 643 8.17 -8.14 0.34
N VAL A 644 7.38 -9.22 0.29
CA VAL A 644 6.15 -9.35 1.09
C VAL A 644 6.44 -9.56 2.58
N PHE A 645 7.45 -10.35 2.93
CA PHE A 645 7.73 -10.75 4.32
C PHE A 645 7.97 -9.55 5.29
N PRO A 646 8.73 -8.50 4.93
CA PRO A 646 8.83 -7.27 5.74
C PRO A 646 7.52 -6.48 5.91
N LEU A 647 6.53 -6.66 5.02
CA LEU A 647 5.19 -6.09 5.23
C LEU A 647 4.39 -6.90 6.25
N LEU A 648 4.44 -8.25 6.18
CA LEU A 648 3.79 -9.14 7.14
C LEU A 648 4.30 -8.87 8.56
N MET A 649 5.63 -8.94 8.74
CA MET A 649 6.32 -8.86 10.04
C MET A 649 6.24 -7.50 10.74
N GLY A 650 5.69 -6.47 10.10
CA GLY A 650 5.43 -5.17 10.73
C GLY A 650 4.03 -4.62 10.49
N ARG A 651 3.13 -5.40 9.87
CA ARG A 651 1.83 -4.94 9.34
C ARG A 651 1.96 -3.57 8.66
N LYS A 652 2.89 -3.49 7.70
CA LYS A 652 3.27 -2.26 6.97
C LYS A 652 2.47 -2.09 5.68
N ILE A 653 2.38 -0.85 5.21
CA ILE A 653 1.59 -0.44 4.05
C ILE A 653 2.50 0.10 2.95
N ILE A 654 2.21 -0.28 1.71
CA ILE A 654 2.62 0.45 0.50
C ILE A 654 1.36 1.02 -0.16
N GLY A 655 1.25 2.33 -0.22
CA GLY A 655 0.15 3.03 -0.90
C GLY A 655 0.63 3.70 -2.19
N GLY A 656 -0.27 3.95 -3.13
CA GLY A 656 -0.06 4.98 -4.15
C GLY A 656 -0.88 6.23 -3.85
N SER A 657 -0.49 7.38 -4.42
CA SER A 657 -1.37 8.57 -4.51
C SER A 657 -1.08 9.34 -5.79
N CYS A 658 -2.12 9.69 -6.54
CA CYS A 658 -2.02 10.59 -7.69
C CYS A 658 -2.74 11.91 -7.40
N ILE A 659 -2.02 13.03 -7.58
CA ILE A 659 -2.51 14.41 -7.44
C ILE A 659 -3.38 14.59 -6.17
N GLY A 660 -4.45 15.38 -6.23
CA GLY A 660 -5.46 15.53 -5.18
C GLY A 660 -6.76 16.06 -5.77
N GLY A 661 -7.81 16.15 -4.95
CA GLY A 661 -9.08 16.76 -5.37
C GLY A 661 -9.02 18.29 -5.43
N MET A 662 -9.99 18.93 -6.07
CA MET A 662 -9.95 20.39 -6.29
C MET A 662 -9.98 21.19 -4.97
N LYS A 663 -10.75 20.73 -3.99
CA LYS A 663 -10.81 21.28 -2.62
C LYS A 663 -9.48 21.15 -1.87
N GLU A 664 -8.85 19.98 -1.97
CA GLU A 664 -7.52 19.70 -1.37
C GLU A 664 -6.41 20.51 -2.08
N THR A 665 -6.59 20.82 -3.36
CA THR A 665 -5.69 21.68 -4.14
C THR A 665 -5.77 23.14 -3.68
N GLN A 666 -6.98 23.67 -3.43
CA GLN A 666 -7.12 25.02 -2.84
C GLN A 666 -6.53 25.08 -1.43
N GLU A 667 -6.82 24.10 -0.56
CA GLU A 667 -6.26 24.03 0.79
C GLU A 667 -4.72 23.99 0.79
N MET A 668 -4.13 23.24 -0.15
CA MET A 668 -2.67 23.18 -0.36
C MET A 668 -2.09 24.54 -0.77
N ILE A 669 -2.75 25.27 -1.68
CA ILE A 669 -2.36 26.63 -2.10
C ILE A 669 -2.51 27.63 -0.94
N ASP A 670 -3.58 27.56 -0.16
CA ASP A 670 -3.83 28.45 0.98
C ASP A 670 -2.81 28.20 2.11
N LEU A 671 -2.46 26.94 2.38
CA LEU A 671 -1.38 26.58 3.29
C LEU A 671 -0.02 27.07 2.77
N ALA A 672 0.24 26.93 1.48
CA ALA A 672 1.46 27.43 0.86
C ALA A 672 1.59 28.95 0.98
N ALA A 673 0.52 29.70 0.73
CA ALA A 673 0.46 31.14 0.91
C ALA A 673 0.68 31.57 2.37
N LYS A 674 0.11 30.83 3.33
CA LYS A 674 0.26 31.09 4.77
C LYS A 674 1.67 30.81 5.28
N HIS A 675 2.37 29.82 4.74
CA HIS A 675 3.70 29.37 5.19
C HIS A 675 4.84 29.76 4.25
N ASN A 676 4.59 30.59 3.23
CA ASN A 676 5.53 31.01 2.18
C ASN A 676 6.20 29.82 1.45
N ILE A 677 5.45 28.77 1.18
CA ILE A 677 5.93 27.58 0.47
C ILE A 677 5.87 27.83 -1.03
N THR A 678 7.04 27.92 -1.66
CA THR A 678 7.23 28.03 -3.11
C THR A 678 8.01 26.84 -3.65
N ALA A 679 7.88 26.55 -4.95
CA ALA A 679 8.85 25.72 -5.65
C ALA A 679 10.18 26.48 -5.85
N GLU A 680 11.30 25.77 -5.88
CA GLU A 680 12.56 26.30 -6.45
C GLU A 680 12.48 26.17 -7.98
N ILE A 681 12.70 27.25 -8.73
CA ILE A 681 12.43 27.30 -10.18
C ILE A 681 13.59 27.92 -11.00
N GLU A 682 13.73 27.45 -12.24
CA GLU A 682 14.39 28.14 -13.35
C GLU A 682 13.30 28.67 -14.30
N VAL A 683 13.18 30.00 -14.46
CA VAL A 683 12.25 30.61 -15.42
C VAL A 683 12.90 30.66 -16.81
N ILE A 684 12.17 30.23 -17.84
CA ILE A 684 12.66 30.11 -19.22
C ILE A 684 11.69 30.72 -20.25
N PRO A 685 12.16 31.15 -21.43
CA PRO A 685 11.30 31.45 -22.58
C PRO A 685 10.75 30.17 -23.23
N ILE A 686 9.65 30.29 -23.98
CA ILE A 686 8.99 29.17 -24.66
C ILE A 686 9.85 28.52 -25.76
N ASP A 687 10.71 29.29 -26.44
CA ASP A 687 11.60 28.77 -27.49
C ASP A 687 12.68 27.81 -26.96
N TYR A 688 13.07 27.98 -25.69
CA TYR A 688 13.99 27.09 -24.98
C TYR A 688 13.34 25.77 -24.51
N VAL A 689 12.04 25.56 -24.69
CA VAL A 689 11.30 24.43 -24.11
C VAL A 689 11.85 23.05 -24.51
N ASN A 690 12.35 22.88 -25.74
CA ASN A 690 12.96 21.62 -26.18
C ASN A 690 14.27 21.34 -25.42
N THR A 691 15.12 22.34 -25.24
CA THR A 691 16.34 22.25 -24.43
C THR A 691 16.01 21.99 -22.96
N ALA A 692 14.94 22.60 -22.44
CA ALA A 692 14.47 22.33 -21.08
C ALA A 692 13.96 20.89 -20.91
N MET A 693 13.26 20.32 -21.90
CA MET A 693 12.85 18.89 -21.90
C MET A 693 14.08 17.95 -21.92
N GLU A 694 15.11 18.28 -22.70
CA GLU A 694 16.38 17.55 -22.67
C GLU A 694 17.10 17.63 -21.31
N ARG A 695 17.18 18.82 -20.72
CA ARG A 695 17.77 19.05 -19.41
C ARG A 695 17.00 18.31 -18.31
N LEU A 696 15.66 18.38 -18.34
CA LEU A 696 14.78 17.67 -17.43
C LEU A 696 14.97 16.14 -17.51
N ALA A 697 15.08 15.58 -18.72
CA ALA A 697 15.37 14.16 -18.94
C ALA A 697 16.74 13.72 -18.40
N LYS A 698 17.71 14.64 -18.34
CA LYS A 698 19.05 14.44 -17.76
C LYS A 698 19.10 14.75 -16.25
N ALA A 699 17.98 15.15 -15.65
CA ALA A 699 17.85 15.71 -14.30
C ALA A 699 18.71 16.98 -14.03
N ASP A 700 19.09 17.67 -15.10
CA ASP A 700 19.89 18.91 -15.12
C ASP A 700 18.99 20.15 -14.90
N VAL A 701 18.34 20.21 -13.75
CA VAL A 701 17.47 21.34 -13.37
C VAL A 701 17.54 21.60 -11.87
N ARG A 702 17.51 22.87 -11.47
CA ARG A 702 17.29 23.29 -10.09
C ARG A 702 15.82 23.08 -9.69
N TYR A 703 15.46 21.81 -9.60
CA TYR A 703 14.16 21.23 -9.24
C TYR A 703 13.01 21.43 -10.23
N ARG A 704 12.77 22.62 -10.77
CA ARG A 704 11.67 22.89 -11.71
C ARG A 704 12.07 23.89 -12.80
N PHE A 705 11.46 23.73 -13.98
CA PHE A 705 11.37 24.80 -14.97
C PHE A 705 9.97 25.42 -14.94
N VAL A 706 9.90 26.71 -15.24
CA VAL A 706 8.65 27.45 -15.47
C VAL A 706 8.79 28.28 -16.73
N ILE A 707 7.87 28.13 -17.67
CA ILE A 707 7.85 28.92 -18.91
C ILE A 707 7.20 30.27 -18.62
N ASP A 708 7.88 31.38 -18.94
CA ASP A 708 7.26 32.70 -19.06
C ASP A 708 6.46 32.76 -20.36
N VAL A 709 5.21 32.34 -20.28
CA VAL A 709 4.29 32.30 -21.43
C VAL A 709 3.96 33.71 -21.88
N ALA A 710 3.58 34.60 -20.97
CA ALA A 710 3.00 35.90 -21.34
C ALA A 710 3.97 36.89 -21.98
N ASN A 711 5.28 36.80 -21.69
CA ASN A 711 6.28 37.71 -22.23
C ASN A 711 7.05 37.13 -23.44
N THR A 712 7.02 35.80 -23.63
CA THR A 712 7.86 35.13 -24.65
C THR A 712 7.07 34.41 -25.74
N MET A 713 5.79 34.08 -25.51
CA MET A 713 4.90 33.51 -26.52
C MET A 713 4.44 34.58 -27.54
N LYS A 714 5.20 34.73 -28.63
CA LYS A 714 4.78 35.48 -29.81
C LYS A 714 4.11 34.53 -30.82
N PRO A 715 2.96 34.88 -31.43
CA PRO A 715 2.54 34.24 -32.67
C PRO A 715 3.66 34.34 -33.71
N ALA A 716 3.74 33.37 -34.62
CA ALA A 716 4.58 33.54 -35.81
C ALA A 716 4.00 34.67 -36.66
N ASP A 717 4.84 35.60 -37.15
CA ASP A 717 4.38 36.66 -38.05
C ASP A 717 3.77 36.04 -39.31
N THR A 718 2.50 36.34 -39.58
CA THR A 718 1.77 35.84 -40.75
C THR A 718 2.17 36.64 -42.00
N SER A 719 3.44 36.53 -42.41
CA SER A 719 4.04 37.37 -43.44
C SER A 719 5.10 36.66 -44.31
N SER A 720 4.71 35.56 -44.96
CA SER A 720 5.27 35.13 -46.26
C SER A 720 4.31 34.16 -46.97
#